data_AF-A0A158QQH7-F1
#
_entry.id   AF-A0A158QQH7-F1
#
_cell.length_a   1.000
_cell.length_b   1.000
_cell.length_c   1.000
_cell.angle_alpha   90.00
_cell.angle_beta   90.00
_cell.angle_gamma   90.00
#
_symmetry.space_group_name_H-M   'P 1'
#
loop_
_entity.id
_entity.type
_entity.pdbx_description
1 polymer ?
#
loop_
_entity_poly.entity_id
_entity_poly.type
_entity_poly.pdbx_seq_one_letter_code
_entity_poly.pdbx_strand_id
1 'polypeptide(L)'
;MNFVVRLPSALHRVADLLLSHCCIHSTYVAKVTEELSHCRTRLDAGVQENKRNRDLIQGLTNQIQKFRERSAHDSARLTSTPSLLATSLPQLSIDMAASSPYIDYYQPPSPLYHSRSRYSRNKSLTRLDLPASSAAQSTSIELRRGYSPRFKSSPRLLHYSDEHLNLDNQQSIDELFARLRNELFKNNTLEEINEMLREENDAALAVNDNLRHDVMELTRALESLEQGQRNDRERFRVENARYRNQAEQQHRQLIELWKAFTAIKRKVRELHTSTASDLDKQLTEFTRCAAVMKKAIRHAEFKNNELRTKMAKEKDEVLEEVMMKYEALSSTQIETDKQLSEKVRLVQRLQDELNRTKDRNEEMESAFARISSMTEISSIPQRPRTRSESPSYLHSVNDTVRRIRSAFSTKSAEVREANSRVEQAEVEVNRLKKQIELHEKEKKSLRDTGKRREEEAAEREQKLLQMGHDIRRLTDRLQAAEEEKTMKETLLSTMQNTLATTHRTHKEFIENLMSNHRDELAARDTKHENDLEERINEERSRLNRMQAEVDRGRTEADALRQQLRDLRAEHAASLKTSEERESTITSLEEKLSSLKDQLDMELSKLDGKDNEIAEHSLRCDELMAKKQQLELELDEQRTSNATLSDENKSLQEQILQFHTEIDQLNEKVESADQSEEELKKRLEETKQLNVTHEQNIQKLKNSVRMLQEKLESNLTKEKTDECAEMLKQVEEVKRERDALQDDIASLRNEIATLNGRIVQAEGDAERRRAEDDEKLSIMEDFRVNFDRLTNEGRQKDVQIDDLKEQVKMLQSEIQKKDELTKEERSRYEESLILKEKQLEEDWVSKLRETQDELTRSEKLVKDWEVRVDQLTKMHEKLGDEKQSLNRELAELKERLQETSVKHKVEVEDLVEQNTMDREEWEHERQQVSFEC
;
A
#
# COMPACT_ATOMS: atom_id res chain seq x y z
N MET A 1 43.27 -53.05 -19.88
CA MET A 1 43.99 -51.78 -20.06
C MET A 1 43.13 -50.79 -20.85
N ASN A 2 42.30 -49.96 -20.21
CA ASN A 2 41.58 -48.87 -20.91
C ASN A 2 40.99 -47.78 -19.98
N PHE A 3 41.58 -47.57 -18.79
CA PHE A 3 41.00 -46.71 -17.73
C PHE A 3 41.84 -45.47 -17.37
N VAL A 4 42.95 -45.22 -18.06
CA VAL A 4 43.95 -44.18 -17.67
C VAL A 4 43.81 -42.86 -18.46
N VAL A 5 43.06 -42.84 -19.56
CA VAL A 5 43.06 -41.71 -20.52
C VAL A 5 42.00 -40.63 -20.22
N ARG A 6 41.02 -40.86 -19.34
CA ARG A 6 39.87 -39.94 -19.14
C ARG A 6 39.94 -38.96 -17.96
N LEU A 7 40.90 -39.08 -17.04
CA LEU A 7 41.00 -38.13 -15.91
C LEU A 7 41.42 -36.69 -16.30
N PRO A 8 42.37 -36.45 -17.24
CA PRO A 8 42.85 -35.09 -17.51
C PRO A 8 41.78 -34.15 -18.08
N SER A 9 40.86 -34.67 -18.90
CA SER A 9 39.84 -33.87 -19.59
C SER A 9 38.69 -33.42 -18.66
N ALA A 10 38.41 -34.17 -17.59
CA ALA A 10 37.42 -33.77 -16.59
C ALA A 10 37.97 -32.65 -15.69
N LEU A 11 39.24 -32.73 -15.28
CA LEU A 11 39.89 -31.70 -14.46
C LEU A 11 40.06 -30.37 -15.20
N HIS A 12 40.38 -30.37 -16.51
CA HIS A 12 40.40 -29.14 -17.30
C HIS A 12 39.02 -28.47 -17.37
N ARG A 13 37.93 -29.22 -17.66
CA ARG A 13 36.58 -28.64 -17.72
C ARG A 13 36.10 -28.09 -16.38
N VAL A 14 36.49 -28.69 -15.25
CA VAL A 14 36.18 -28.16 -13.92
C VAL A 14 37.01 -26.90 -13.62
N ALA A 15 38.27 -26.84 -14.05
CA ALA A 15 39.09 -25.63 -13.95
C ALA A 15 38.53 -24.48 -14.80
N ASP A 16 38.14 -24.73 -16.06
CA ASP A 16 37.54 -23.75 -16.96
C ASP A 16 36.18 -23.24 -16.43
N LEU A 17 35.36 -24.13 -15.86
CA LEU A 17 34.11 -23.74 -15.19
C LEU A 17 34.36 -22.88 -13.95
N LEU A 18 35.35 -23.20 -13.12
CA LEU A 18 35.70 -22.40 -11.94
C LEU A 18 36.31 -21.03 -12.31
N LEU A 19 37.15 -20.97 -13.35
CA LEU A 19 37.67 -19.71 -13.90
C LEU A 19 36.55 -18.85 -14.51
N SER A 20 35.63 -19.46 -15.27
CA SER A 20 34.45 -18.77 -15.81
C SER A 20 33.57 -18.21 -14.69
N HIS A 21 33.28 -19.01 -13.65
CA HIS A 21 32.46 -18.56 -12.53
C HIS A 21 33.13 -17.46 -11.71
N CYS A 22 34.45 -17.53 -11.48
CA CYS A 22 35.21 -16.45 -10.83
C CYS A 22 35.23 -15.14 -11.65
N CYS A 23 35.34 -15.20 -12.97
CA CYS A 23 35.26 -14.02 -13.83
C CYS A 23 33.86 -13.39 -13.84
N ILE A 24 32.80 -14.22 -13.85
CA ILE A 24 31.41 -13.75 -13.76
C ILE A 24 31.13 -13.16 -12.37
N HIS A 25 31.63 -13.75 -11.28
CA HIS A 25 31.48 -13.16 -9.95
C HIS A 25 32.29 -11.87 -9.79
N SER A 26 33.50 -11.78 -10.32
CA SER A 26 34.33 -10.57 -10.29
C SER A 26 33.64 -9.40 -11.01
N THR A 27 33.08 -9.64 -12.20
CA THR A 27 32.32 -8.61 -12.94
C THR A 27 31.01 -8.24 -12.25
N TYR A 28 30.31 -9.19 -11.62
CA TYR A 28 29.10 -8.89 -10.83
C TYR A 28 29.42 -8.10 -9.56
N VAL A 29 30.50 -8.42 -8.84
CA VAL A 29 30.96 -7.68 -7.65
C VAL A 29 31.44 -6.28 -8.04
N ALA A 30 32.16 -6.13 -9.16
CA ALA A 30 32.54 -4.82 -9.67
C ALA A 30 31.30 -3.96 -9.98
N LYS A 31 30.31 -4.53 -10.68
CA LYS A 31 29.06 -3.82 -11.02
C LYS A 31 28.23 -3.46 -9.79
N VAL A 32 28.10 -4.37 -8.81
CA VAL A 32 27.43 -4.06 -7.52
C VAL A 32 28.20 -2.99 -6.74
N THR A 33 29.53 -2.97 -6.82
CA THR A 33 30.36 -1.92 -6.19
C THR A 33 30.17 -0.57 -6.88
N GLU A 34 30.03 -0.55 -8.21
CA GLU A 34 29.71 0.63 -9.01
C GLU A 34 28.30 1.15 -8.70
N GLU A 35 27.29 0.27 -8.64
CA GLU A 35 25.92 0.61 -8.27
C GLU A 35 25.82 1.14 -6.82
N LEU A 36 26.55 0.54 -5.87
CA LEU A 36 26.66 1.04 -4.49
C LEU A 36 27.40 2.40 -4.42
N SER A 37 28.44 2.60 -5.23
CA SER A 37 29.12 3.88 -5.37
C SER A 37 28.17 4.96 -5.90
N HIS A 38 27.40 4.64 -6.95
CA HIS A 38 26.40 5.54 -7.52
C HIS A 38 25.27 5.85 -6.52
N CYS A 39 24.80 4.87 -5.75
CA CYS A 39 23.84 5.10 -4.66
C CYS A 39 24.41 6.01 -3.57
N ARG A 40 25.70 5.86 -3.23
CA ARG A 40 26.40 6.76 -2.30
C ARG A 40 26.50 8.18 -2.86
N THR A 41 26.90 8.37 -4.11
CA THR A 41 26.94 9.70 -4.75
C THR A 41 25.56 10.37 -4.75
N ARG A 42 24.49 9.62 -5.01
CA ARG A 42 23.10 10.13 -4.93
C ARG A 42 22.67 10.49 -3.52
N LEU A 43 23.09 9.73 -2.50
CA LEU A 43 22.84 10.05 -1.10
C LEU A 43 23.61 11.30 -0.67
N ASP A 44 24.90 11.41 -1.02
CA ASP A 44 25.74 12.57 -0.70
C ASP A 44 25.19 13.84 -1.40
N ALA A 45 24.75 13.74 -2.65
CA ALA A 45 24.05 14.82 -3.35
C ALA A 45 22.73 15.21 -2.65
N GLY A 46 21.91 14.24 -2.25
CA GLY A 46 20.67 14.50 -1.49
C GLY A 46 20.90 15.12 -0.10
N VAL A 47 22.02 14.78 0.56
CA VAL A 47 22.44 15.44 1.81
C VAL A 47 22.90 16.88 1.56
N GLN A 48 23.61 17.13 0.46
CA GLN A 48 24.06 18.47 0.08
C GLN A 48 22.88 19.37 -0.35
N GLU A 49 21.88 18.81 -1.04
CA GLU A 49 20.62 19.47 -1.38
C GLU A 49 19.82 19.84 -0.11
N ASN A 50 19.68 18.89 0.83
CA ASN A 50 19.03 19.16 2.12
C ASN A 50 19.78 20.21 2.95
N LYS A 51 21.11 20.29 2.84
CA LYS A 51 21.90 21.36 3.47
C LYS A 51 21.57 22.72 2.85
N ARG A 52 21.56 22.83 1.52
CA ARG A 52 21.14 24.06 0.81
C ARG A 52 19.72 24.48 1.19
N ASN A 53 18.78 23.53 1.26
CA ASN A 53 17.40 23.82 1.66
C ASN A 53 17.31 24.31 3.11
N ARG A 54 18.11 23.75 4.04
CA ARG A 54 18.22 24.27 5.41
C ARG A 54 18.80 25.69 5.44
N ASP A 55 19.85 25.96 4.67
CA ASP A 55 20.48 27.28 4.59
C ASP A 55 19.51 28.32 3.97
N LEU A 56 18.73 27.93 2.96
CA LEU A 56 17.68 28.76 2.36
C LEU A 56 16.54 29.06 3.34
N ILE A 57 16.04 28.05 4.06
CA ILE A 57 15.01 28.21 5.10
C ILE A 57 15.52 29.12 6.23
N GLN A 58 16.79 28.99 6.63
CA GLN A 58 17.40 29.88 7.61
C GLN A 58 17.50 31.31 7.08
N GLY A 59 17.86 31.49 5.80
CA GLY A 59 17.88 32.80 5.13
C GLY A 59 16.50 33.47 5.11
N LEU A 60 15.46 32.73 4.70
CA LEU A 60 14.07 33.19 4.71
C LEU A 60 13.58 33.50 6.13
N THR A 61 13.92 32.67 7.11
CA THR A 61 13.59 32.92 8.53
C THR A 61 14.23 34.21 9.03
N ASN A 62 15.51 34.43 8.73
CA ASN A 62 16.21 35.67 9.07
C ASN A 62 15.62 36.90 8.34
N GLN A 63 15.11 36.73 7.12
CA GLN A 63 14.46 37.80 6.36
C GLN A 63 13.08 38.14 6.93
N ILE A 64 12.27 37.14 7.28
CA ILE A 64 10.99 37.28 7.99
C ILE A 64 11.20 37.97 9.35
N GLN A 65 12.24 37.58 10.08
CA GLN A 65 12.62 38.22 11.34
C GLN A 65 12.92 39.72 11.14
N LYS A 66 13.74 40.08 10.15
CA LYS A 66 14.02 41.48 9.77
C LYS A 66 12.80 42.24 9.24
N PHE A 67 11.79 41.57 8.70
CA PHE A 67 10.52 42.20 8.34
C PHE A 67 9.66 42.47 9.57
N ARG A 68 9.56 41.51 10.51
CA ARG A 68 8.87 41.70 11.79
C ARG A 68 9.50 42.82 12.62
N GLU A 69 10.83 42.87 12.68
CA GLU A 69 11.58 43.94 13.36
C GLU A 69 11.32 45.31 12.72
N ARG A 70 11.31 45.42 11.39
CA ARG A 70 10.94 46.66 10.69
C ARG A 70 9.49 47.05 10.93
N SER A 71 8.53 46.13 10.75
CA SER A 71 7.11 46.41 11.01
C SER A 71 6.84 46.83 12.45
N ALA A 72 7.55 46.26 13.43
CA ALA A 72 7.49 46.69 14.83
C ALA A 72 8.09 48.10 15.03
N HIS A 73 9.19 48.43 14.35
CA HIS A 73 9.81 49.74 14.41
C HIS A 73 8.98 50.84 13.72
N ASP A 74 8.34 50.52 12.59
CA ASP A 74 7.44 51.42 11.88
C ASP A 74 6.13 51.64 12.67
N SER A 75 5.62 50.58 13.31
CA SER A 75 4.48 50.67 14.23
C SER A 75 4.81 51.54 15.45
N ALA A 76 6.02 51.42 16.02
CA ALA A 76 6.49 52.27 17.12
C ALA A 76 6.66 53.74 16.70
N ARG A 77 7.04 54.02 15.44
CA ARG A 77 7.09 55.38 14.90
C ARG A 77 5.70 55.99 14.77
N LEU A 78 4.71 55.25 14.27
CA LEU A 78 3.32 55.72 14.14
C LEU A 78 2.68 56.08 15.49
N THR A 79 3.09 55.43 16.59
CA THR A 79 2.63 55.78 17.95
C THR A 79 3.29 57.01 18.57
N SER A 80 4.21 57.69 17.87
CA SER A 80 5.05 58.77 18.44
C SER A 80 4.75 60.20 17.93
N THR A 81 3.82 60.36 16.98
CA THR A 81 3.39 61.67 16.46
C THR A 81 2.04 62.10 17.04
N PRO A 82 1.97 63.13 17.91
CA PRO A 82 0.70 63.66 18.38
C PRO A 82 0.09 64.59 17.32
N SER A 83 -1.04 64.20 16.73
CA SER A 83 -1.87 65.10 15.94
C SER A 83 -3.30 65.08 16.46
N LEU A 84 -3.81 66.28 16.73
CA LEU A 84 -5.15 66.54 17.25
C LEU A 84 -6.12 66.68 16.07
N LEU A 85 -7.26 65.98 16.11
CA LEU A 85 -8.63 66.44 15.81
C LEU A 85 -9.58 65.28 15.41
N ALA A 86 -10.88 65.59 15.41
CA ALA A 86 -12.01 64.79 14.93
C ALA A 86 -12.46 63.59 15.79
N THR A 87 -13.43 63.88 16.66
CA THR A 87 -14.35 62.93 17.32
C THR A 87 -15.25 62.18 16.32
N SER A 88 -15.31 60.85 16.41
CA SER A 88 -16.54 60.01 16.53
C SER A 88 -16.34 58.58 16.02
N LEU A 89 -16.51 57.58 16.90
CA LEU A 89 -16.97 56.19 16.63
C LEU A 89 -16.78 55.33 17.90
N PRO A 90 -17.64 54.33 18.18
CA PRO A 90 -17.50 53.44 19.35
C PRO A 90 -16.36 52.42 19.19
N GLN A 91 -15.76 52.02 20.32
CA GLN A 91 -14.68 51.03 20.37
C GLN A 91 -15.14 49.63 19.94
N LEU A 92 -14.37 49.01 19.05
CA LEU A 92 -14.32 47.54 18.90
C LEU A 92 -12.94 47.05 19.34
N SER A 93 -12.88 46.40 20.51
CA SER A 93 -11.67 45.74 21.00
C SER A 93 -11.43 44.45 20.21
N ILE A 94 -10.25 44.29 19.62
CA ILE A 94 -9.81 43.06 18.96
C ILE A 94 -8.79 42.36 19.86
N ASP A 95 -9.27 41.42 20.67
CA ASP A 95 -8.38 40.52 21.43
C ASP A 95 -7.72 39.52 20.47
N MET A 96 -6.50 39.83 20.01
CA MET A 96 -5.64 38.85 19.34
C MET A 96 -4.91 37.97 20.35
N ALA A 97 -5.50 36.82 20.68
CA ALA A 97 -4.84 35.78 21.45
C ALA A 97 -3.69 35.13 20.64
N ALA A 98 -2.45 35.55 20.90
CA ALA A 98 -1.25 34.95 20.31
C ALA A 98 -0.92 33.60 20.97
N SER A 99 -1.11 32.50 20.25
CA SER A 99 -0.72 31.16 20.71
C SER A 99 0.79 30.91 20.51
N SER A 100 1.55 30.93 21.61
CA SER A 100 2.96 30.50 21.64
C SER A 100 3.08 28.97 21.70
N PRO A 101 4.04 28.33 21.00
CA PRO A 101 4.25 26.88 21.08
C PRO A 101 5.10 26.51 22.30
N TYR A 102 4.47 25.91 23.32
CA TYR A 102 5.20 25.34 24.47
C TYR A 102 5.49 23.84 24.24
N ILE A 103 6.66 23.39 24.67
CA ILE A 103 7.14 22.01 24.50
C ILE A 103 6.63 21.16 25.67
N ASP A 104 6.01 20.02 25.36
CA ASP A 104 5.41 19.13 26.36
C ASP A 104 6.39 18.02 26.78
N TYR A 105 6.53 17.81 28.10
CA TYR A 105 7.41 16.79 28.70
C TYR A 105 6.56 15.80 29.51
N TYR A 106 6.67 14.51 29.16
CA TYR A 106 6.00 13.41 29.85
C TYR A 106 6.44 13.25 31.32
N GLN A 107 5.48 13.15 32.28
CA GLN A 107 5.39 12.01 33.24
C GLN A 107 4.05 12.01 34.07
N PRO A 108 3.74 11.01 34.94
CA PRO A 108 2.57 10.13 34.76
C PRO A 108 1.39 10.35 35.76
N PRO A 109 0.25 9.61 35.63
CA PRO A 109 -1.02 9.97 36.26
C PRO A 109 -1.39 9.16 37.53
N SER A 110 -2.21 9.76 38.42
CA SER A 110 -3.04 9.11 39.45
C SER A 110 -3.97 10.15 40.16
N PRO A 111 -5.08 9.75 40.83
CA PRO A 111 -6.39 10.07 40.26
C PRO A 111 -7.43 10.67 41.24
N LEU A 112 -8.69 10.75 40.78
CA LEU A 112 -9.97 10.63 41.52
C LEU A 112 -10.85 11.86 41.87
N TYR A 113 -12.15 11.56 41.78
CA TYR A 113 -13.33 12.11 42.48
C TYR A 113 -13.91 13.52 42.17
N HIS A 114 -15.03 13.51 41.42
CA HIS A 114 -16.35 14.09 41.75
C HIS A 114 -16.50 15.65 41.85
N SER A 115 -17.58 16.33 41.41
CA SER A 115 -18.99 15.92 41.17
C SER A 115 -19.73 16.78 40.11
N ARG A 116 -20.80 16.20 39.52
CA ARG A 116 -22.10 16.79 39.11
C ARG A 116 -22.16 18.29 38.76
N SER A 117 -22.55 18.67 37.53
CA SER A 117 -23.93 19.12 37.14
C SER A 117 -23.84 19.74 35.71
N ARG A 118 -24.80 19.71 34.75
CA ARG A 118 -26.17 19.12 34.63
C ARG A 118 -26.56 18.88 33.14
N TYR A 119 -27.80 18.46 32.93
CA TYR A 119 -28.62 18.40 31.68
C TYR A 119 -28.79 19.77 30.97
N SER A 120 -29.17 19.94 29.68
CA SER A 120 -29.73 19.05 28.62
C SER A 120 -29.45 19.67 27.21
N ARG A 121 -29.10 18.95 26.12
CA ARG A 121 -29.98 18.46 25.02
C ARG A 121 -31.33 19.21 24.81
N ASN A 122 -31.83 19.50 23.59
CA ASN A 122 -31.36 19.26 22.22
C ASN A 122 -32.22 20.05 21.18
N LYS A 123 -31.58 20.53 20.10
CA LYS A 123 -31.99 20.52 18.66
C LYS A 123 -33.36 21.05 18.15
N SER A 124 -33.22 21.76 17.01
CA SER A 124 -34.08 21.84 15.78
C SER A 124 -35.51 22.41 15.87
N LEU A 125 -35.85 23.51 15.16
CA LEU A 125 -36.01 23.71 13.69
C LEU A 125 -37.21 22.96 13.08
N THR A 126 -38.28 23.69 12.72
CA THR A 126 -38.59 24.11 11.32
C THR A 126 -39.87 24.97 11.21
N ARG A 127 -39.84 26.01 10.34
CA ARG A 127 -40.90 26.53 9.41
C ARG A 127 -42.32 26.84 9.94
N LEU A 128 -43.10 27.81 9.42
CA LEU A 128 -42.94 28.87 8.40
C LEU A 128 -44.11 29.87 8.59
N ASP A 129 -43.90 31.19 8.41
CA ASP A 129 -44.59 32.04 7.42
C ASP A 129 -44.36 33.55 7.65
N LEU A 130 -44.68 34.35 6.64
CA LEU A 130 -44.09 35.66 6.34
C LEU A 130 -44.69 36.89 7.08
N PRO A 131 -43.99 38.05 7.07
CA PRO A 131 -44.27 39.18 7.94
C PRO A 131 -45.11 40.30 7.29
N ALA A 132 -45.63 41.20 8.14
CA ALA A 132 -46.10 42.51 7.73
C ALA A 132 -45.57 43.61 8.67
N SER A 133 -44.85 44.56 8.07
CA SER A 133 -44.57 45.94 8.50
C SER A 133 -44.77 46.32 9.99
N SER A 134 -43.66 46.59 10.69
CA SER A 134 -43.65 47.50 11.83
C SER A 134 -42.93 48.79 11.43
N ALA A 135 -43.70 49.87 11.24
CA ALA A 135 -43.12 51.19 11.00
C ALA A 135 -42.31 51.68 12.20
N ALA A 136 -41.24 52.42 11.93
CA ALA A 136 -40.38 52.97 12.96
C ALA A 136 -41.10 54.05 13.79
N GLN A 137 -40.89 54.01 15.11
CA GLN A 137 -41.13 55.17 15.94
C GLN A 137 -40.09 56.25 15.60
N SER A 138 -40.55 57.41 15.16
CA SER A 138 -39.75 58.64 15.24
C SER A 138 -40.65 59.78 15.67
N THR A 139 -40.37 60.33 16.85
CA THR A 139 -41.16 61.36 17.50
C THR A 139 -40.94 62.71 16.84
N SER A 140 -41.98 63.27 16.20
CA SER A 140 -42.01 64.68 15.82
C SER A 140 -43.39 65.30 16.13
N ILE A 141 -43.40 66.06 17.23
CA ILE A 141 -44.23 67.24 17.54
C ILE A 141 -45.48 67.42 16.65
N GLU A 142 -46.64 67.00 17.18
CA GLU A 142 -47.93 67.48 16.70
C GLU A 142 -48.18 68.92 17.18
N LEU A 143 -48.27 69.85 16.23
CA LEU A 143 -48.89 71.16 16.46
C LEU A 143 -49.93 71.41 15.36
N ARG A 144 -51.17 70.96 15.59
CA ARG A 144 -52.29 71.27 14.70
C ARG A 144 -53.45 71.92 15.45
N ARG A 145 -53.81 73.11 14.96
CA ARG A 145 -55.14 73.75 15.00
C ARG A 145 -55.87 73.82 16.36
N GLY A 146 -55.77 74.99 16.96
CA GLY A 146 -56.80 76.00 16.69
C GLY A 146 -57.94 76.12 17.69
N TYR A 147 -57.92 77.22 18.44
CA TYR A 147 -59.13 77.95 18.83
C TYR A 147 -58.91 79.45 18.59
N SER A 148 -59.71 80.01 17.68
CA SER A 148 -59.69 81.44 17.34
C SER A 148 -60.30 82.28 18.48
N PRO A 149 -59.64 83.36 18.95
CA PRO A 149 -60.24 84.26 19.92
C PRO A 149 -61.40 85.06 19.33
N ARG A 150 -62.61 84.91 19.90
CA ARG A 150 -63.75 85.79 19.64
C ARG A 150 -63.44 87.21 20.14
N PHE A 151 -63.02 88.11 19.25
CA PHE A 151 -63.20 89.55 19.47
C PHE A 151 -64.47 90.06 18.80
N LYS A 152 -65.21 90.88 19.55
CA LYS A 152 -66.57 91.30 19.22
C LYS A 152 -66.55 92.61 18.43
N SER A 153 -67.23 92.59 17.29
CA SER A 153 -68.12 93.65 16.75
C SER A 153 -67.99 95.11 17.26
N SER A 154 -67.89 96.00 16.27
CA SER A 154 -68.50 97.36 16.23
C SER A 154 -67.78 98.54 16.90
N PRO A 155 -67.22 99.46 16.09
CA PRO A 155 -67.32 100.90 16.34
C PRO A 155 -68.79 101.35 16.16
N ARG A 156 -69.25 102.27 17.00
CA ARG A 156 -70.59 102.89 16.87
C ARG A 156 -70.58 103.94 15.76
N LEU A 157 -71.34 103.72 14.70
CA LEU A 157 -71.82 104.80 13.83
C LEU A 157 -72.85 105.63 14.61
N LEU A 158 -72.52 106.89 14.90
CA LEU A 158 -73.46 107.89 15.42
C LEU A 158 -74.00 108.76 14.28
N HIS A 159 -75.11 109.43 14.57
CA HIS A 159 -76.01 110.07 13.60
C HIS A 159 -75.43 111.26 12.83
N TYR A 160 -76.09 111.51 11.68
CA TYR A 160 -76.07 112.75 10.93
C TYR A 160 -76.54 113.97 11.74
N SER A 161 -75.89 115.10 11.46
CA SER A 161 -76.42 116.48 11.43
C SER A 161 -75.27 117.31 10.84
N ASP A 162 -75.10 117.36 9.52
CA ASP A 162 -75.84 118.17 8.54
C ASP A 162 -75.58 119.69 8.67
N GLU A 163 -75.55 120.34 7.50
CA GLU A 163 -75.25 121.75 7.20
C GLU A 163 -73.77 122.24 7.22
N HIS A 164 -73.48 123.07 6.21
CA HIS A 164 -72.26 123.87 5.93
C HIS A 164 -71.08 123.24 5.15
N LEU A 165 -71.25 123.21 3.82
CA LEU A 165 -70.35 123.78 2.78
C LEU A 165 -68.85 123.95 3.13
N ASN A 166 -67.96 123.28 2.37
CA ASN A 166 -66.76 123.89 1.74
C ASN A 166 -65.99 122.91 0.83
N LEU A 167 -65.15 123.43 -0.07
CA LEU A 167 -64.44 122.70 -1.14
C LEU A 167 -63.35 121.71 -0.66
N ASP A 168 -62.89 121.80 0.60
CA ASP A 168 -61.72 121.05 1.10
C ASP A 168 -61.94 119.53 1.21
N ASN A 169 -63.20 119.07 1.28
CA ASN A 169 -63.51 117.64 1.40
C ASN A 169 -63.09 116.80 0.19
N GLN A 170 -62.97 117.41 -1.01
CA GLN A 170 -62.55 116.67 -2.20
C GLN A 170 -61.07 116.23 -2.11
N GLN A 171 -60.19 117.15 -1.67
CA GLN A 171 -58.77 116.85 -1.47
C GLN A 171 -58.56 115.80 -0.38
N SER A 172 -59.35 115.84 0.70
CA SER A 172 -59.28 114.83 1.77
C SER A 172 -59.69 113.43 1.28
N ILE A 173 -60.70 113.34 0.40
CA ILE A 173 -61.14 112.08 -0.22
C ILE A 173 -60.06 111.55 -1.18
N ASP A 174 -59.45 112.42 -1.99
CA ASP A 174 -58.38 112.04 -2.91
C ASP A 174 -57.10 111.57 -2.17
N GLU A 175 -56.75 112.21 -1.04
CA GLU A 175 -55.70 111.72 -0.13
C GLU A 175 -56.03 110.34 0.45
N LEU A 176 -57.30 110.08 0.80
CA LEU A 176 -57.77 108.81 1.32
C LEU A 176 -57.69 107.71 0.25
N PHE A 177 -58.03 108.02 -1.00
CA PHE A 177 -57.82 107.12 -2.14
C PHE A 177 -56.33 106.89 -2.45
N ALA A 178 -55.48 107.92 -2.35
CA ALA A 178 -54.04 107.76 -2.53
C ALA A 178 -53.43 106.85 -1.45
N ARG A 179 -53.84 107.02 -0.18
CA ARG A 179 -53.47 106.12 0.92
C ARG A 179 -53.99 104.70 0.69
N LEU A 180 -55.25 104.54 0.25
CA LEU A 180 -55.82 103.22 -0.06
C LEU A 180 -55.08 102.52 -1.21
N ARG A 181 -54.69 103.25 -2.26
CA ARG A 181 -53.86 102.70 -3.36
C ARG A 181 -52.48 102.30 -2.87
N ASN A 182 -51.83 103.10 -2.03
CA ASN A 182 -50.54 102.76 -1.44
C ASN A 182 -50.63 101.55 -0.49
N GLU A 183 -51.69 101.42 0.30
CA GLU A 183 -51.90 100.23 1.14
C GLU A 183 -52.25 98.99 0.30
N LEU A 184 -53.04 99.12 -0.78
CA LEU A 184 -53.26 98.03 -1.73
C LEU A 184 -51.95 97.59 -2.41
N PHE A 185 -51.11 98.53 -2.84
CA PHE A 185 -49.80 98.24 -3.43
C PHE A 185 -48.91 97.49 -2.43
N LYS A 186 -48.77 97.99 -1.19
CA LYS A 186 -48.04 97.30 -0.12
C LYS A 186 -48.60 95.91 0.17
N ASN A 187 -49.92 95.76 0.17
CA ASN A 187 -50.56 94.48 0.46
C ASN A 187 -50.29 93.46 -0.66
N ASN A 188 -50.35 93.89 -1.93
CA ASN A 188 -49.96 93.05 -3.07
C ASN A 188 -48.48 92.64 -2.98
N THR A 189 -47.56 93.58 -2.72
CA THR A 189 -46.13 93.25 -2.54
C THR A 189 -45.90 92.32 -1.35
N LEU A 190 -46.66 92.46 -0.27
CA LEU A 190 -46.61 91.54 0.87
C LEU A 190 -47.21 90.17 0.53
N GLU A 191 -48.24 90.08 -0.31
CA GLU A 191 -48.76 88.79 -0.80
C GLU A 191 -47.74 88.10 -1.71
N GLU A 192 -47.10 88.82 -2.63
CA GLU A 192 -45.99 88.31 -3.46
C GLU A 192 -44.82 87.80 -2.61
N ILE A 193 -44.40 88.56 -1.59
CA ILE A 193 -43.35 88.13 -0.64
C ILE A 193 -43.78 86.90 0.16
N ASN A 194 -45.05 86.84 0.60
CA ASN A 194 -45.56 85.67 1.31
C ASN A 194 -45.65 84.42 0.41
N GLU A 195 -45.90 84.59 -0.88
CA GLU A 195 -45.93 83.46 -1.83
C GLU A 195 -44.52 82.97 -2.16
N MET A 196 -43.55 83.87 -2.43
CA MET A 196 -42.14 83.51 -2.58
C MET A 196 -41.61 82.76 -1.33
N LEU A 197 -41.96 83.21 -0.13
CA LEU A 197 -41.58 82.53 1.12
C LEU A 197 -42.25 81.17 1.32
N ARG A 198 -43.39 80.88 0.66
CA ARG A 198 -43.99 79.54 0.62
C ARG A 198 -43.28 78.66 -0.39
N GLU A 199 -43.03 79.15 -1.59
CA GLU A 199 -42.29 78.42 -2.63
C GLU A 199 -40.89 78.03 -2.14
N GLU A 200 -40.19 78.93 -1.46
CA GLU A 200 -38.88 78.65 -0.84
C GLU A 200 -38.99 77.62 0.32
N ASN A 201 -40.09 77.62 1.08
CA ASN A 201 -40.34 76.63 2.13
C ASN A 201 -40.61 75.24 1.54
N ASP A 202 -41.47 75.15 0.51
CA ASP A 202 -41.81 73.91 -0.17
C ASP A 202 -40.60 73.33 -0.91
N ALA A 203 -39.74 74.17 -1.50
CA ALA A 203 -38.45 73.77 -2.04
C ALA A 203 -37.51 73.22 -0.94
N ALA A 204 -37.43 73.89 0.21
CA ALA A 204 -36.63 73.40 1.35
C ALA A 204 -37.17 72.09 1.96
N LEU A 205 -38.49 71.88 1.93
CA LEU A 205 -39.12 70.61 2.33
C LEU A 205 -38.78 69.49 1.34
N ALA A 206 -38.89 69.74 0.04
CA ALA A 206 -38.52 68.78 -1.01
C ALA A 206 -37.03 68.37 -0.92
N VAL A 207 -36.13 69.33 -0.68
CA VAL A 207 -34.70 69.04 -0.46
C VAL A 207 -34.48 68.20 0.80
N ASN A 208 -35.21 68.47 1.90
CA ASN A 208 -35.11 67.66 3.12
C ASN A 208 -35.62 66.23 2.93
N ASP A 209 -36.69 66.01 2.16
CA ASP A 209 -37.20 64.67 1.89
C ASP A 209 -36.30 63.88 0.92
N ASN A 210 -35.65 64.55 -0.04
CA ASN A 210 -34.58 63.94 -0.85
C ASN A 210 -33.39 63.53 0.02
N LEU A 211 -32.88 64.41 0.89
CA LEU A 211 -31.79 64.08 1.82
C LEU A 211 -32.14 62.93 2.77
N ARG A 212 -33.41 62.80 3.20
CA ARG A 212 -33.88 61.64 3.96
C ARG A 212 -33.86 60.36 3.13
N HIS A 213 -34.21 60.44 1.85
CA HIS A 213 -34.12 59.30 0.93
C HIS A 213 -32.66 58.85 0.77
N ASP A 214 -31.75 59.77 0.48
CA ASP A 214 -30.30 59.51 0.36
C ASP A 214 -29.73 58.88 1.63
N VAL A 215 -30.11 59.37 2.82
CA VAL A 215 -29.71 58.79 4.10
C VAL A 215 -30.23 57.36 4.27
N MET A 216 -31.47 57.05 3.85
CA MET A 216 -31.98 55.67 3.88
C MET A 216 -31.24 54.76 2.89
N GLU A 217 -30.92 55.24 1.69
CA GLU A 217 -30.17 54.46 0.69
C GLU A 217 -28.74 54.18 1.15
N LEU A 218 -28.05 55.21 1.65
CA LEU A 218 -26.71 55.06 2.24
C LEU A 218 -26.71 54.11 3.43
N THR A 219 -27.73 54.18 4.30
CA THR A 219 -27.87 53.24 5.44
C THR A 219 -28.04 51.80 4.94
N ARG A 220 -28.92 51.57 3.95
CA ARG A 220 -29.15 50.25 3.36
C ARG A 220 -27.91 49.70 2.63
N ALA A 221 -27.15 50.57 1.95
CA ALA A 221 -25.88 50.22 1.32
C ALA A 221 -24.81 49.83 2.36
N LEU A 222 -24.76 50.54 3.49
CA LEU A 222 -23.83 50.29 4.59
C LEU A 222 -24.16 48.96 5.30
N GLU A 223 -25.45 48.68 5.57
CA GLU A 223 -25.91 47.37 6.06
C GLU A 223 -25.53 46.22 5.11
N SER A 224 -25.68 46.42 3.80
CA SER A 224 -25.28 45.46 2.77
C SER A 224 -23.77 45.18 2.78
N LEU A 225 -22.94 46.24 2.88
CA LEU A 225 -21.48 46.13 2.99
C LEU A 225 -21.04 45.43 4.28
N GLU A 226 -21.64 45.74 5.43
CA GLU A 226 -21.38 45.03 6.68
C GLU A 226 -21.73 43.54 6.56
N GLN A 227 -22.87 43.22 5.94
CA GLN A 227 -23.30 41.85 5.76
C GLN A 227 -22.38 41.08 4.79
N GLY A 228 -21.90 41.73 3.72
CA GLY A 228 -20.84 41.22 2.85
C GLY A 228 -19.57 40.90 3.66
N GLN A 229 -19.08 41.86 4.45
CA GLN A 229 -17.89 41.66 5.29
C GLN A 229 -18.06 40.53 6.32
N ARG A 230 -19.26 40.34 6.89
CA ARG A 230 -19.57 39.20 7.79
C ARG A 230 -19.52 37.88 7.02
N ASN A 231 -20.12 37.82 5.83
CA ASN A 231 -20.11 36.63 4.98
C ASN A 231 -18.69 36.25 4.53
N ASP A 232 -17.87 37.22 4.16
CA ASP A 232 -16.47 37.00 3.76
C ASP A 232 -15.60 36.51 4.91
N ARG A 233 -15.75 37.10 6.11
CA ARG A 233 -15.08 36.61 7.33
C ARG A 233 -15.44 35.15 7.63
N GLU A 234 -16.70 34.77 7.48
CA GLU A 234 -17.11 33.38 7.70
C GLU A 234 -16.62 32.44 6.59
N ARG A 235 -16.63 32.87 5.32
CA ARG A 235 -15.99 32.13 4.22
C ARG A 235 -14.50 31.88 4.50
N PHE A 236 -13.74 32.92 4.85
CA PHE A 236 -12.32 32.79 5.23
C PHE A 236 -12.11 31.89 6.45
N ARG A 237 -13.03 31.90 7.42
CA ARG A 237 -12.99 31.02 8.60
C ARG A 237 -13.20 29.55 8.22
N VAL A 238 -14.22 29.26 7.42
CA VAL A 238 -14.54 27.92 6.92
C VAL A 238 -13.41 27.39 6.02
N GLU A 239 -12.85 28.23 5.15
CA GLU A 239 -11.77 27.83 4.26
C GLU A 239 -10.46 27.58 5.02
N ASN A 240 -10.09 28.43 6.00
CA ASN A 240 -8.97 28.14 6.91
C ASN A 240 -9.17 26.84 7.70
N ALA A 241 -10.40 26.57 8.18
CA ALA A 241 -10.70 25.32 8.87
C ALA A 241 -10.53 24.11 7.92
N ARG A 242 -10.96 24.23 6.65
CA ARG A 242 -10.75 23.22 5.61
C ARG A 242 -9.26 22.97 5.35
N TYR A 243 -8.45 24.01 5.15
CA TYR A 243 -7.00 23.86 4.95
C TYR A 243 -6.30 23.25 6.16
N ARG A 244 -6.65 23.65 7.40
CA ARG A 244 -6.10 23.03 8.62
C ARG A 244 -6.46 21.55 8.70
N ASN A 245 -7.73 21.20 8.49
CA ASN A 245 -8.17 19.80 8.50
C ASN A 245 -7.44 18.96 7.43
N GLN A 246 -7.24 19.51 6.23
CA GLN A 246 -6.48 18.84 5.17
C GLN A 246 -5.00 18.65 5.54
N ALA A 247 -4.35 19.68 6.08
CA ALA A 247 -2.96 19.60 6.53
C ALA A 247 -2.78 18.61 7.70
N GLU A 248 -3.71 18.59 8.65
CA GLU A 248 -3.74 17.58 9.71
C GLU A 248 -3.95 16.16 9.17
N GLN A 249 -4.84 15.97 8.20
CA GLN A 249 -5.08 14.67 7.59
C GLN A 249 -3.83 14.16 6.86
N GLN A 250 -3.16 15.02 6.09
CA GLN A 250 -1.87 14.71 5.46
C GLN A 250 -0.78 14.40 6.50
N HIS A 251 -0.74 15.13 7.62
CA HIS A 251 0.20 14.86 8.71
C HIS A 251 -0.06 13.50 9.39
N ARG A 252 -1.32 13.14 9.62
CA ARG A 252 -1.71 11.81 10.14
C ARG A 252 -1.31 10.69 9.17
N GLN A 253 -1.57 10.86 7.87
CA GLN A 253 -1.14 9.91 6.84
C GLN A 253 0.39 9.75 6.81
N LEU A 254 1.15 10.85 6.92
CA LEU A 254 2.61 10.81 6.98
C LEU A 254 3.12 10.06 8.23
N ILE A 255 2.46 10.24 9.38
CA ILE A 255 2.75 9.49 10.63
C ILE A 255 2.44 8.00 10.46
N GLU A 256 1.35 7.63 9.79
CA GLU A 256 1.00 6.23 9.50
C GLU A 256 2.01 5.57 8.55
N LEU A 257 2.39 6.25 7.47
CA LEU A 257 3.44 5.81 6.56
C LEU A 257 4.79 5.66 7.28
N TRP A 258 5.14 6.59 8.19
CA TRP A 258 6.35 6.49 9.02
C TRP A 258 6.31 5.30 9.98
N LYS A 259 5.16 5.01 10.62
CA LYS A 259 4.95 3.82 11.45
C LYS A 259 5.10 2.54 10.63
N ALA A 260 4.48 2.47 9.45
CA ALA A 260 4.58 1.33 8.53
C ALA A 260 6.03 1.11 8.05
N PHE A 261 6.72 2.16 7.61
CA PHE A 261 8.14 2.12 7.25
C PHE A 261 9.02 1.65 8.41
N THR A 262 8.76 2.13 9.63
CA THR A 262 9.50 1.71 10.83
C THR A 262 9.24 0.24 11.17
N ALA A 263 8.02 -0.26 10.99
CA ALA A 263 7.68 -1.67 11.17
C ALA A 263 8.36 -2.56 10.12
N ILE A 264 8.36 -2.17 8.84
CA ILE A 264 9.09 -2.87 7.77
C ILE A 264 10.60 -2.88 8.07
N LYS A 265 11.17 -1.73 8.47
CA LYS A 265 12.57 -1.63 8.87
C LYS A 265 12.93 -2.52 10.07
N ARG A 266 11.97 -2.77 10.97
CA ARG A 266 12.13 -3.75 12.06
C ARG A 266 12.11 -5.19 11.52
N LYS A 267 11.12 -5.57 10.72
CA LYS A 267 11.04 -6.89 10.06
C LYS A 267 12.28 -7.22 9.24
N VAL A 268 12.83 -6.25 8.49
CA VAL A 268 14.08 -6.43 7.73
C VAL A 268 15.28 -6.71 8.64
N ARG A 269 15.37 -6.05 9.81
CA ARG A 269 16.41 -6.34 10.81
C ARG A 269 16.22 -7.71 11.44
N GLU A 270 14.98 -8.06 11.80
CA GLU A 270 14.62 -9.37 12.36
C GLU A 270 14.98 -10.51 11.39
N LEU A 271 14.63 -10.36 10.11
CA LEU A 271 15.05 -11.27 9.04
C LEU A 271 16.58 -11.35 8.92
N HIS A 272 17.29 -10.22 8.88
CA HIS A 272 18.75 -10.21 8.82
C HIS A 272 19.38 -10.93 10.04
N THR A 273 18.83 -10.77 11.24
CA THR A 273 19.30 -11.50 12.43
C THR A 273 18.94 -12.98 12.41
N SER A 274 17.76 -13.37 11.89
CA SER A 274 17.38 -14.77 11.72
C SER A 274 18.29 -15.46 10.71
N THR A 275 18.43 -14.90 9.51
CA THR A 275 19.31 -15.44 8.46
C THR A 275 20.76 -15.56 8.95
N ALA A 276 21.28 -14.58 9.69
CA ALA A 276 22.61 -14.68 10.28
C ALA A 276 22.70 -15.84 11.32
N SER A 277 21.69 -16.00 12.17
CA SER A 277 21.64 -17.11 13.15
C SER A 277 21.48 -18.48 12.47
N ASP A 278 20.69 -18.57 11.40
CA ASP A 278 20.45 -19.83 10.68
C ASP A 278 21.68 -20.24 9.84
N LEU A 279 22.41 -19.27 9.28
CA LEU A 279 23.73 -19.51 8.67
C LEU A 279 24.76 -19.99 9.71
N ASP A 280 24.76 -19.44 10.92
CA ASP A 280 25.66 -19.86 12.01
C ASP A 280 25.31 -21.28 12.54
N LYS A 281 24.02 -21.62 12.62
CA LYS A 281 23.54 -22.99 12.87
C LYS A 281 23.99 -23.95 11.77
N GLN A 282 23.87 -23.55 10.50
CA GLN A 282 24.36 -24.37 9.37
C GLN A 282 25.88 -24.55 9.44
N LEU A 283 26.64 -23.49 9.72
CA LEU A 283 28.10 -23.55 9.86
C LEU A 283 28.56 -24.46 11.01
N THR A 284 27.87 -24.39 12.15
CA THR A 284 28.14 -25.28 13.29
C THR A 284 27.74 -26.72 13.00
N GLU A 285 26.63 -26.97 12.30
CA GLU A 285 26.25 -28.31 11.85
C GLU A 285 27.19 -28.89 10.79
N PHE A 286 27.65 -28.10 9.82
CA PHE A 286 28.71 -28.51 8.88
C PHE A 286 30.01 -28.83 9.62
N THR A 287 30.39 -28.02 10.61
CA THR A 287 31.57 -28.27 11.45
C THR A 287 31.42 -29.57 12.26
N ARG A 288 30.23 -29.83 12.83
CA ARG A 288 29.89 -31.07 13.53
C ARG A 288 29.96 -32.29 12.61
N CYS A 289 29.38 -32.19 11.41
CA CYS A 289 29.41 -33.25 10.41
C CYS A 289 30.84 -33.53 9.93
N ALA A 290 31.64 -32.50 9.66
CA ALA A 290 33.05 -32.64 9.30
C ALA A 290 33.86 -33.30 10.43
N ALA A 291 33.60 -32.97 11.70
CA ALA A 291 34.24 -33.62 12.84
C ALA A 291 33.85 -35.11 12.97
N VAL A 292 32.57 -35.46 12.74
CA VAL A 292 32.08 -36.84 12.71
C VAL A 292 32.72 -37.63 11.56
N MET A 293 32.75 -37.07 10.34
CA MET A 293 33.42 -37.69 9.19
C MET A 293 34.91 -37.89 9.46
N LYS A 294 35.60 -36.91 10.04
CA LYS A 294 37.02 -37.02 10.43
C LYS A 294 37.25 -38.10 11.49
N LYS A 295 36.31 -38.30 12.43
CA LYS A 295 36.35 -39.40 13.40
C LYS A 295 36.11 -40.76 12.74
N ALA A 296 35.17 -40.85 11.80
CA ALA A 296 34.87 -42.06 11.04
C ALA A 296 36.05 -42.48 10.14
N ILE A 297 36.67 -41.53 9.44
CA ILE A 297 37.89 -41.74 8.65
C ILE A 297 39.02 -42.29 9.53
N ARG A 298 39.32 -41.64 10.66
CA ARG A 298 40.33 -42.13 11.63
C ARG A 298 40.04 -43.54 12.14
N HIS A 299 38.78 -43.87 12.38
CA HIS A 299 38.39 -45.22 12.80
C HIS A 299 38.57 -46.26 11.68
N ALA A 300 38.24 -45.90 10.44
CA ALA A 300 38.49 -46.74 9.27
C ALA A 300 40.01 -46.92 8.99
N GLU A 301 40.81 -45.87 9.12
CA GLU A 301 42.27 -45.90 9.05
C GLU A 301 42.85 -46.82 10.14
N PHE A 302 42.40 -46.67 11.39
CA PHE A 302 42.80 -47.54 12.50
C PHE A 302 42.47 -49.01 12.23
N LYS A 303 41.23 -49.32 11.81
CA LYS A 303 40.80 -50.68 11.50
C LYS A 303 41.55 -51.28 10.30
N ASN A 304 41.85 -50.48 9.27
CA ASN A 304 42.71 -50.90 8.17
C ASN A 304 44.14 -51.18 8.63
N ASN A 305 44.66 -50.43 9.60
CA ASN A 305 46.00 -50.67 10.16
C ASN A 305 46.01 -51.92 11.07
N GLU A 306 44.92 -52.19 11.79
CA GLU A 306 44.71 -53.42 12.55
C GLU A 306 44.61 -54.65 11.62
N LEU A 307 43.90 -54.54 10.49
CA LEU A 307 43.84 -55.60 9.47
C LEU A 307 45.20 -55.82 8.81
N ARG A 308 45.97 -54.76 8.53
CA ARG A 308 47.34 -54.87 8.01
C ARG A 308 48.28 -55.56 9.00
N THR A 309 48.19 -55.25 10.30
CA THR A 309 49.02 -55.91 11.32
C THR A 309 48.58 -57.36 11.58
N LYS A 310 47.28 -57.67 11.48
CA LYS A 310 46.79 -59.06 11.46
C LYS A 310 47.32 -59.84 10.26
N MET A 311 47.18 -59.34 9.04
CA MET A 311 47.74 -60.01 7.85
C MET A 311 49.28 -60.07 7.83
N ALA A 312 49.98 -59.19 8.57
CA ALA A 312 51.42 -59.32 8.77
C ALA A 312 51.70 -60.52 9.69
N LYS A 313 51.04 -60.61 10.85
CA LYS A 313 51.16 -61.76 11.76
C LYS A 313 50.77 -63.08 11.11
N GLU A 314 49.66 -63.13 10.37
CA GLU A 314 49.24 -64.34 9.65
C GLU A 314 50.29 -64.76 8.60
N LYS A 315 50.98 -63.82 7.96
CA LYS A 315 52.11 -64.14 7.07
C LYS A 315 53.32 -64.67 7.81
N ASP A 316 53.64 -64.07 8.96
CA ASP A 316 54.75 -64.52 9.80
C ASP A 316 54.45 -65.92 10.38
N GLU A 317 53.22 -66.18 10.84
CA GLU A 317 52.73 -67.49 11.32
C GLU A 317 52.74 -68.55 10.21
N VAL A 318 52.29 -68.21 8.99
CA VAL A 318 52.38 -69.12 7.83
C VAL A 318 53.82 -69.36 7.41
N LEU A 319 54.71 -68.35 7.50
CA LEU A 319 56.14 -68.52 7.23
C LEU A 319 56.79 -69.45 8.26
N GLU A 320 56.48 -69.27 9.54
CA GLU A 320 56.92 -70.13 10.65
C GLU A 320 56.41 -71.57 10.47
N GLU A 321 55.14 -71.76 10.08
CA GLU A 321 54.57 -73.08 9.80
C GLU A 321 55.24 -73.75 8.59
N VAL A 322 55.55 -72.98 7.54
CA VAL A 322 56.31 -73.46 6.37
C VAL A 322 57.75 -73.81 6.75
N MET A 323 58.40 -73.02 7.61
CA MET A 323 59.73 -73.33 8.15
C MET A 323 59.71 -74.60 8.99
N MET A 324 58.78 -74.76 9.94
CA MET A 324 58.63 -76.00 10.71
C MET A 324 58.34 -77.21 9.82
N LYS A 325 57.50 -77.08 8.79
CA LYS A 325 57.26 -78.15 7.81
C LYS A 325 58.52 -78.49 7.01
N TYR A 326 59.32 -77.50 6.63
CA TYR A 326 60.59 -77.70 5.94
C TYR A 326 61.65 -78.35 6.84
N GLU A 327 61.74 -77.96 8.11
CA GLU A 327 62.62 -78.58 9.12
C GLU A 327 62.20 -80.02 9.43
N ALA A 328 60.90 -80.28 9.54
CA ALA A 328 60.35 -81.63 9.69
C ALA A 328 60.66 -82.50 8.45
N LEU A 329 60.41 -81.98 7.24
CA LEU A 329 60.76 -82.65 5.98
C LEU A 329 62.26 -82.95 5.89
N SER A 330 63.11 -81.96 6.18
CA SER A 330 64.57 -82.11 6.25
C SER A 330 64.98 -83.18 7.26
N SER A 331 64.39 -83.18 8.45
CA SER A 331 64.64 -84.19 9.49
C SER A 331 64.21 -85.59 9.05
N THR A 332 63.05 -85.73 8.40
CA THR A 332 62.63 -87.02 7.83
C THR A 332 63.50 -87.46 6.67
N GLN A 333 63.99 -86.54 5.83
CA GLN A 333 64.89 -86.83 4.72
C GLN A 333 66.23 -87.36 5.24
N ILE A 334 66.82 -86.68 6.24
CA ILE A 334 68.03 -87.12 6.94
C ILE A 334 67.84 -88.52 7.54
N GLU A 335 66.68 -88.80 8.13
CA GLU A 335 66.39 -90.12 8.71
C GLU A 335 66.18 -91.19 7.63
N THR A 336 65.54 -90.89 6.50
CA THR A 336 65.46 -91.81 5.35
C THR A 336 66.83 -92.04 4.71
N ASP A 337 67.71 -91.03 4.67
CA ASP A 337 69.07 -91.15 4.14
C ASP A 337 69.97 -91.98 5.08
N LYS A 338 69.77 -91.89 6.40
CA LYS A 338 70.37 -92.83 7.37
C LYS A 338 69.87 -94.25 7.13
N GLN A 339 68.56 -94.46 7.05
CA GLN A 339 67.99 -95.80 6.81
C GLN A 339 68.47 -96.36 5.48
N LEU A 340 68.54 -95.55 4.41
CA LEU A 340 69.12 -95.93 3.12
C LEU A 340 70.60 -96.30 3.28
N SER A 341 71.38 -95.51 4.01
CA SER A 341 72.79 -95.82 4.31
C SER A 341 72.97 -97.12 5.12
N GLU A 342 72.08 -97.42 6.06
CA GLU A 342 72.05 -98.69 6.79
C GLU A 342 71.64 -99.86 5.91
N LYS A 343 70.67 -99.67 5.01
CA LYS A 343 70.29 -100.67 4.01
C LYS A 343 71.42 -100.92 3.01
N VAL A 344 72.15 -99.89 2.57
CA VAL A 344 73.36 -100.02 1.75
C VAL A 344 74.45 -100.76 2.51
N ARG A 345 74.69 -100.48 3.80
CA ARG A 345 75.62 -101.26 4.64
C ARG A 345 75.15 -102.71 4.88
N LEU A 346 73.85 -102.97 4.92
CA LEU A 346 73.29 -104.32 5.01
C LEU A 346 73.46 -105.07 3.69
N VAL A 347 73.17 -104.44 2.56
CA VAL A 347 73.41 -104.98 1.22
C VAL A 347 74.89 -105.24 1.02
N GLN A 348 75.79 -104.35 1.44
CA GLN A 348 77.24 -104.59 1.39
C GLN A 348 77.64 -105.81 2.24
N ARG A 349 77.12 -105.95 3.47
CA ARG A 349 77.38 -107.15 4.30
C ARG A 349 76.87 -108.42 3.65
N LEU A 350 75.68 -108.39 3.04
CA LEU A 350 75.12 -109.52 2.29
C LEU A 350 75.89 -109.80 0.99
N GLN A 351 76.45 -108.78 0.35
CA GLN A 351 77.35 -108.91 -0.81
C GLN A 351 78.69 -109.55 -0.40
N ASP A 352 79.25 -109.14 0.74
CA ASP A 352 80.46 -109.71 1.31
C ASP A 352 80.23 -111.17 1.78
N GLU A 353 79.06 -111.47 2.35
CA GLU A 353 78.66 -112.85 2.68
C GLU A 353 78.42 -113.68 1.42
N LEU A 354 77.77 -113.13 0.39
CA LEU A 354 77.58 -113.78 -0.91
C LEU A 354 78.93 -114.11 -1.55
N ASN A 355 79.88 -113.18 -1.51
CA ASN A 355 81.26 -113.41 -1.96
C ASN A 355 81.93 -114.53 -1.13
N ARG A 356 81.87 -114.50 0.21
CA ARG A 356 82.36 -115.60 1.05
C ARG A 356 81.65 -116.95 0.82
N THR A 357 80.44 -116.97 0.27
CA THR A 357 79.77 -118.21 -0.18
C THR A 357 80.16 -118.60 -1.59
N LYS A 358 80.50 -117.65 -2.47
CA LYS A 358 81.15 -117.93 -3.76
C LYS A 358 82.55 -118.49 -3.55
N ASP A 359 83.38 -117.88 -2.72
CA ASP A 359 84.72 -118.38 -2.39
C ASP A 359 84.65 -119.83 -1.87
N ARG A 360 83.67 -120.13 -0.98
CA ARG A 360 83.41 -121.51 -0.52
C ARG A 360 82.87 -122.43 -1.62
N ASN A 361 82.05 -121.93 -2.54
CA ASN A 361 81.61 -122.72 -3.69
C ASN A 361 82.75 -122.96 -4.67
N GLU A 362 83.69 -122.03 -4.87
CA GLU A 362 84.90 -122.21 -5.68
C GLU A 362 85.90 -123.15 -4.98
N GLU A 363 85.99 -123.14 -3.64
CA GLU A 363 86.70 -124.14 -2.84
C GLU A 363 86.05 -125.53 -2.97
N MET A 364 84.71 -125.61 -2.94
CA MET A 364 83.96 -126.86 -3.12
C MET A 364 84.01 -127.36 -4.57
N GLU A 365 83.94 -126.49 -5.58
CA GLU A 365 84.15 -126.86 -6.99
C GLU A 365 85.60 -127.29 -7.22
N SER A 366 86.57 -126.65 -6.56
CA SER A 366 87.96 -127.12 -6.51
C SER A 366 88.11 -128.45 -5.76
N ALA A 367 87.23 -128.77 -4.81
CA ALA A 367 87.18 -130.08 -4.15
C ALA A 367 86.50 -131.13 -5.05
N PHE A 368 85.40 -130.79 -5.73
CA PHE A 368 84.74 -131.66 -6.70
C PHE A 368 85.64 -131.94 -7.91
N ALA A 369 86.39 -130.96 -8.41
CA ALA A 369 87.41 -131.14 -9.45
C ALA A 369 88.56 -132.07 -9.01
N ARG A 370 88.89 -132.10 -7.72
CA ARG A 370 89.85 -133.06 -7.14
C ARG A 370 89.26 -134.45 -6.92
N ILE A 371 87.95 -134.55 -6.64
CA ILE A 371 87.23 -135.83 -6.44
C ILE A 371 86.84 -136.49 -7.78
N SER A 372 86.70 -135.72 -8.86
CA SER A 372 86.30 -136.22 -10.19
C SER A 372 87.40 -136.98 -10.95
N SER A 373 88.46 -137.42 -10.24
CA SER A 373 89.59 -138.15 -10.81
C SER A 373 89.69 -139.63 -10.35
N MET A 374 88.71 -140.14 -9.58
CA MET A 374 88.65 -141.56 -9.19
C MET A 374 87.21 -142.14 -9.16
N THR A 375 86.87 -142.97 -10.14
CA THR A 375 85.79 -143.99 -10.15
C THR A 375 86.41 -145.37 -9.82
N GLU A 376 85.75 -146.41 -9.27
CA GLU A 376 84.37 -146.78 -8.88
C GLU A 376 84.47 -147.75 -7.65
N ILE A 377 83.44 -148.18 -6.90
CA ILE A 377 82.55 -149.35 -7.20
C ILE A 377 81.46 -149.53 -6.08
N SER A 378 80.18 -149.59 -6.51
CA SER A 378 79.03 -150.47 -6.11
C SER A 378 78.38 -150.62 -4.70
N SER A 379 77.03 -150.50 -4.69
CA SER A 379 75.92 -151.28 -4.03
C SER A 379 75.74 -151.36 -2.48
N ILE A 380 74.56 -151.17 -1.81
CA ILE A 380 73.10 -151.51 -1.99
C ILE A 380 72.72 -152.93 -1.44
N PRO A 381 71.59 -153.22 -0.70
CA PRO A 381 70.69 -152.39 0.16
C PRO A 381 69.83 -153.12 1.31
N GLN A 382 68.81 -152.41 1.88
CA GLN A 382 67.44 -152.84 2.37
C GLN A 382 67.13 -153.65 3.69
N ARG A 383 66.29 -153.03 4.59
CA ARG A 383 64.97 -153.43 5.24
C ARG A 383 64.74 -154.85 5.91
N PRO A 384 63.64 -155.15 6.69
CA PRO A 384 62.68 -154.35 7.53
C PRO A 384 62.14 -155.00 8.89
N ARG A 385 61.26 -154.26 9.62
CA ARG A 385 60.03 -154.67 10.41
C ARG A 385 59.98 -155.48 11.76
N THR A 386 59.54 -154.77 12.83
CA THR A 386 58.43 -155.01 13.82
C THR A 386 58.27 -156.20 14.82
N ARG A 387 58.19 -155.82 16.12
CA ARG A 387 57.23 -156.15 17.24
C ARG A 387 57.26 -157.46 18.10
N SER A 388 57.17 -157.19 19.42
CA SER A 388 56.44 -157.84 20.56
C SER A 388 56.84 -159.19 21.21
N GLU A 389 57.12 -159.07 22.52
CA GLU A 389 56.72 -159.89 23.71
C GLU A 389 57.16 -161.37 23.89
N SER A 390 57.58 -161.65 25.13
CA SER A 390 58.07 -162.94 25.70
C SER A 390 57.10 -163.44 26.79
N PRO A 391 57.09 -164.72 27.27
CA PRO A 391 58.17 -165.24 28.15
C PRO A 391 58.41 -166.79 28.12
N SER A 392 59.35 -167.26 28.97
CA SER A 392 59.83 -168.66 29.05
C SER A 392 59.29 -169.44 30.26
N TYR A 393 59.21 -170.80 30.20
CA TYR A 393 59.96 -171.75 31.09
C TYR A 393 59.63 -173.26 30.93
N LEU A 394 60.56 -174.11 31.42
CA LEU A 394 60.44 -175.42 32.15
C LEU A 394 60.76 -176.81 31.52
N HIS A 395 61.25 -177.71 32.42
CA HIS A 395 61.61 -179.16 32.34
C HIS A 395 63.01 -179.53 31.75
N SER A 396 63.72 -180.60 32.16
CA SER A 396 63.37 -181.83 32.94
C SER A 396 64.58 -182.38 33.77
N VAL A 397 64.43 -182.99 34.98
CA VAL A 397 64.32 -184.45 35.33
C VAL A 397 65.68 -185.20 35.34
N ASN A 398 66.14 -186.00 36.34
CA ASN A 398 65.67 -187.28 36.94
C ASN A 398 66.64 -187.69 38.10
N ASP A 399 66.58 -188.79 38.87
CA ASP A 399 65.51 -189.65 39.44
C ASP A 399 66.10 -190.31 40.71
N THR A 400 65.34 -190.44 41.81
CA THR A 400 65.53 -191.52 42.79
C THR A 400 64.39 -191.57 43.82
N VAL A 401 63.53 -192.58 43.67
CA VAL A 401 62.90 -193.30 44.79
C VAL A 401 62.10 -192.39 45.75
N ARG A 402 60.98 -191.81 45.32
CA ARG A 402 59.67 -192.50 45.14
C ARG A 402 59.07 -193.13 46.42
N ARG A 403 59.76 -193.15 47.57
CA ARG A 403 59.23 -193.70 48.85
C ARG A 403 58.81 -192.62 49.88
N ILE A 404 59.42 -191.44 49.85
CA ILE A 404 59.07 -190.32 50.77
C ILE A 404 57.77 -189.61 50.35
N ARG A 405 57.34 -189.73 49.08
CA ARG A 405 56.25 -188.92 48.49
C ARG A 405 54.86 -189.13 49.11
N SER A 406 54.61 -190.20 49.86
CA SER A 406 53.32 -190.44 50.51
C SER A 406 53.02 -189.46 51.65
N ALA A 407 54.03 -189.03 52.41
CA ALA A 407 53.84 -188.19 53.61
C ALA A 407 53.83 -186.67 53.33
N PHE A 408 54.38 -186.23 52.20
CA PHE A 408 54.48 -184.80 51.85
C PHE A 408 53.28 -184.26 51.06
N SER A 409 52.48 -185.13 50.43
CA SER A 409 51.37 -184.71 49.58
C SER A 409 50.27 -183.97 50.35
N THR A 410 49.92 -184.46 51.55
CA THR A 410 48.88 -183.86 52.41
C THR A 410 49.26 -182.45 52.87
N LYS A 411 50.52 -182.23 53.27
CA LYS A 411 51.00 -180.95 53.79
C LYS A 411 51.22 -179.87 52.70
N SER A 412 51.24 -180.27 51.43
CA SER A 412 51.39 -179.37 50.28
C SER A 412 50.04 -178.93 49.67
N ALA A 413 48.91 -179.42 50.19
CA ALA A 413 47.58 -178.95 49.85
C ALA A 413 47.22 -177.66 50.63
N GLU A 414 47.35 -177.69 51.95
CA GLU A 414 46.98 -176.58 52.87
C GLU A 414 47.71 -175.27 52.54
N VAL A 415 49.01 -175.34 52.19
CA VAL A 415 49.82 -174.16 51.85
C VAL A 415 49.34 -173.45 50.58
N ARG A 416 48.78 -174.17 49.60
CA ARG A 416 48.25 -173.55 48.37
C ARG A 416 46.96 -172.79 48.60
N GLU A 417 46.11 -173.28 49.50
CA GLU A 417 44.85 -172.62 49.83
C GLU A 417 45.09 -171.31 50.60
N ALA A 418 46.09 -171.29 51.49
CA ALA A 418 46.50 -170.08 52.20
C ALA A 418 47.03 -168.98 51.24
N ASN A 419 47.90 -169.33 50.28
CA ASN A 419 48.45 -168.37 49.33
C ASN A 419 47.37 -167.74 48.44
N SER A 420 46.40 -168.52 47.95
CA SER A 420 45.33 -168.01 47.07
C SER A 420 44.46 -166.94 47.77
N ARG A 421 44.25 -167.06 49.09
CA ARG A 421 43.53 -166.04 49.87
C ARG A 421 44.32 -164.73 50.03
N VAL A 422 45.66 -164.79 50.04
CA VAL A 422 46.52 -163.59 50.12
C VAL A 422 46.50 -162.83 48.80
N GLU A 423 46.65 -163.50 47.65
CA GLU A 423 46.58 -162.85 46.33
C GLU A 423 45.24 -162.14 46.11
N GLN A 424 44.11 -162.76 46.51
CA GLN A 424 42.79 -162.10 46.42
C GLN A 424 42.71 -160.84 47.28
N ALA A 425 43.27 -160.85 48.49
CA ALA A 425 43.32 -159.67 49.36
C ALA A 425 44.23 -158.56 48.79
N GLU A 426 45.37 -158.91 48.18
CA GLU A 426 46.28 -157.93 47.57
C GLU A 426 45.68 -157.26 46.33
N VAL A 427 44.97 -158.02 45.48
CA VAL A 427 44.24 -157.45 44.33
C VAL A 427 43.18 -156.46 44.79
N GLU A 428 42.42 -156.80 45.84
CA GLU A 428 41.35 -155.95 46.36
C GLU A 428 41.89 -154.68 47.06
N VAL A 429 42.98 -154.77 47.82
CA VAL A 429 43.68 -153.60 48.38
C VAL A 429 44.19 -152.68 47.26
N ASN A 430 44.74 -153.23 46.17
CA ASN A 430 45.19 -152.44 45.03
C ASN A 430 44.02 -151.80 44.24
N ARG A 431 42.86 -152.47 44.17
CA ARG A 431 41.63 -151.91 43.60
C ARG A 431 41.14 -150.71 44.42
N LEU A 432 41.08 -150.85 45.74
CA LEU A 432 40.66 -149.79 46.66
C LEU A 432 41.64 -148.60 46.67
N LYS A 433 42.96 -148.84 46.65
CA LYS A 433 43.97 -147.77 46.51
C LYS A 433 43.77 -146.95 45.24
N LYS A 434 43.54 -147.59 44.08
CA LYS A 434 43.25 -146.89 42.82
C LYS A 434 41.95 -146.07 42.88
N GLN A 435 40.91 -146.56 43.55
CA GLN A 435 39.67 -145.81 43.76
C GLN A 435 39.87 -144.58 44.66
N ILE A 436 40.67 -144.70 45.72
CA ILE A 436 41.02 -143.56 46.59
C ILE A 436 41.82 -142.50 45.80
N GLU A 437 42.86 -142.90 45.05
CA GLU A 437 43.63 -141.96 44.22
C GLU A 437 42.76 -141.23 43.18
N LEU A 438 41.80 -141.92 42.57
CA LEU A 438 40.85 -141.32 41.62
C LEU A 438 39.97 -140.29 42.32
N HIS A 439 39.37 -140.63 43.46
CA HIS A 439 38.56 -139.68 44.22
C HIS A 439 39.35 -138.49 44.77
N GLU A 440 40.62 -138.66 45.14
CA GLU A 440 41.46 -137.53 45.57
C GLU A 440 41.81 -136.60 44.40
N LYS A 441 42.10 -137.15 43.21
CA LYS A 441 42.31 -136.38 41.97
C LYS A 441 41.04 -135.62 41.56
N GLU A 442 39.89 -136.28 41.62
CA GLU A 442 38.58 -135.67 41.35
C GLU A 442 38.24 -134.56 42.35
N LYS A 443 38.39 -134.82 43.66
CA LYS A 443 38.21 -133.83 44.74
C LYS A 443 39.20 -132.66 44.66
N LYS A 444 40.38 -132.85 44.04
CA LYS A 444 41.29 -131.75 43.72
C LYS A 444 40.78 -130.94 42.52
N SER A 445 40.42 -131.59 41.43
CA SER A 445 39.83 -130.95 40.24
C SER A 445 38.58 -130.12 40.56
N LEU A 446 37.69 -130.64 41.42
CA LEU A 446 36.50 -129.91 41.89
C LEU A 446 36.85 -128.68 42.74
N ARG A 447 37.92 -128.72 43.54
CA ARG A 447 38.40 -127.55 44.28
C ARG A 447 39.06 -126.51 43.37
N ASP A 448 39.86 -126.95 42.41
CA ASP A 448 40.56 -126.04 41.47
C ASP A 448 39.55 -125.38 40.50
N THR A 449 38.50 -126.10 40.07
CA THR A 449 37.39 -125.51 39.29
C THR A 449 36.45 -124.65 40.13
N GLY A 450 36.29 -124.94 41.43
CA GLY A 450 35.58 -124.06 42.37
C GLY A 450 36.28 -122.71 42.52
N LYS A 451 37.60 -122.71 42.78
CA LYS A 451 38.42 -121.49 42.90
C LYS A 451 38.36 -120.61 41.66
N ARG A 452 38.50 -121.18 40.45
CA ARG A 452 38.37 -120.40 39.21
C ARG A 452 37.00 -119.74 39.09
N ARG A 453 35.92 -120.41 39.49
CA ARG A 453 34.57 -119.81 39.49
C ARG A 453 34.44 -118.66 40.49
N GLU A 454 35.06 -118.76 41.68
CA GLU A 454 35.13 -117.65 42.64
C GLU A 454 35.96 -116.47 42.10
N GLU A 455 37.12 -116.74 41.50
CA GLU A 455 38.00 -115.73 40.89
C GLU A 455 37.26 -114.98 39.75
N GLU A 456 36.61 -115.71 38.83
CA GLU A 456 35.80 -115.10 37.78
C GLU A 456 34.54 -114.39 38.31
N ALA A 457 33.97 -114.82 39.44
CA ALA A 457 32.84 -114.14 40.06
C ALA A 457 33.26 -112.80 40.68
N ALA A 458 34.39 -112.77 41.40
CA ALA A 458 34.98 -111.56 41.94
C ALA A 458 35.40 -110.57 40.84
N GLU A 459 35.95 -111.05 39.72
CA GLU A 459 36.28 -110.19 38.58
C GLU A 459 35.01 -109.58 37.92
N ARG A 460 33.92 -110.35 37.82
CA ARG A 460 32.62 -109.84 37.35
C ARG A 460 32.04 -108.81 38.31
N GLU A 461 32.11 -109.05 39.62
CA GLU A 461 31.64 -108.11 40.65
C GLU A 461 32.44 -106.79 40.61
N GLN A 462 33.77 -106.86 40.50
CA GLN A 462 34.62 -105.68 40.36
C GLN A 462 34.28 -104.87 39.09
N LYS A 463 34.03 -105.55 37.96
CA LYS A 463 33.59 -104.90 36.70
C LYS A 463 32.22 -104.24 36.85
N LEU A 464 31.27 -104.86 37.55
CA LEU A 464 29.95 -104.29 37.84
C LEU A 464 30.05 -103.07 38.76
N LEU A 465 30.91 -103.10 39.78
CA LEU A 465 31.18 -101.94 40.64
C LEU A 465 31.79 -100.78 39.85
N GLN A 466 32.78 -101.05 39.00
CA GLN A 466 33.38 -100.04 38.13
C GLN A 466 32.35 -99.42 37.18
N MET A 467 31.55 -100.24 36.49
CA MET A 467 30.44 -99.77 35.65
C MET A 467 29.42 -98.95 36.47
N GLY A 468 29.11 -99.36 37.70
CA GLY A 468 28.21 -98.63 38.59
C GLY A 468 28.77 -97.29 39.09
N HIS A 469 30.09 -97.09 39.10
CA HIS A 469 30.72 -95.79 39.32
C HIS A 469 30.72 -94.92 38.06
N ASP A 470 31.04 -95.50 36.90
CA ASP A 470 31.05 -94.78 35.63
C ASP A 470 29.64 -94.34 35.21
N ILE A 471 28.61 -95.17 35.44
CA ILE A 471 27.20 -94.80 35.23
C ILE A 471 26.84 -93.59 36.09
N ARG A 472 27.11 -93.59 37.40
CA ARG A 472 26.84 -92.45 38.29
C ARG A 472 27.53 -91.17 37.79
N ARG A 473 28.82 -91.25 37.45
CA ARG A 473 29.58 -90.12 36.90
C ARG A 473 29.00 -89.60 35.57
N LEU A 474 28.45 -90.47 34.74
CA LEU A 474 27.75 -90.08 33.50
C LEU A 474 26.39 -89.47 33.78
N THR A 475 25.64 -89.98 34.78
CA THR A 475 24.38 -89.39 35.25
C THR A 475 24.59 -87.97 35.81
N ASP A 476 25.59 -87.78 36.69
CA ASP A 476 25.91 -86.46 37.26
C ASP A 476 26.28 -85.45 36.15
N ARG A 477 27.03 -85.90 35.14
CA ARG A 477 27.37 -85.09 33.95
C ARG A 477 26.17 -84.76 33.07
N LEU A 478 25.25 -85.71 32.90
CA LEU A 478 24.02 -85.50 32.14
C LEU A 478 23.14 -84.47 32.87
N GLN A 479 22.93 -84.63 34.18
CA GLN A 479 22.16 -83.69 34.99
C GLN A 479 22.77 -82.28 34.94
N ALA A 480 24.09 -82.14 35.10
CA ALA A 480 24.76 -80.84 34.97
C ALA A 480 24.57 -80.21 33.58
N ALA A 481 24.56 -81.01 32.50
CA ALA A 481 24.30 -80.53 31.15
C ALA A 481 22.82 -80.15 30.92
N GLU A 482 21.88 -80.84 31.58
CA GLU A 482 20.45 -80.50 31.57
C GLU A 482 20.15 -79.22 32.37
N GLU A 483 20.81 -79.03 33.52
CA GLU A 483 20.79 -77.78 34.29
C GLU A 483 21.39 -76.62 33.48
N GLU A 484 22.53 -76.83 32.80
CA GLU A 484 23.12 -75.81 31.91
C GLU A 484 22.20 -75.50 30.70
N LYS A 485 21.56 -76.52 30.12
CA LYS A 485 20.60 -76.36 29.03
C LYS A 485 19.39 -75.52 29.47
N THR A 486 18.77 -75.84 30.61
CA THR A 486 17.60 -75.10 31.12
C THR A 486 17.96 -73.67 31.51
N MET A 487 19.17 -73.42 32.04
CA MET A 487 19.70 -72.06 32.25
C MET A 487 19.88 -71.29 30.93
N LYS A 488 20.34 -71.94 29.85
CA LYS A 488 20.44 -71.31 28.51
C LYS A 488 19.06 -71.05 27.90
N GLU A 489 18.12 -71.96 28.03
CA GLU A 489 16.74 -71.80 27.52
C GLU A 489 15.98 -70.67 28.23
N THR A 490 16.11 -70.56 29.56
CA THR A 490 15.54 -69.45 30.34
C THR A 490 16.19 -68.11 30.00
N LEU A 491 17.51 -68.06 29.81
CA LEU A 491 18.21 -66.86 29.33
C LEU A 491 17.76 -66.46 27.92
N LEU A 492 17.68 -67.40 26.98
CA LEU A 492 17.21 -67.16 25.62
C LEU A 492 15.77 -66.63 25.59
N SER A 493 14.86 -67.23 26.37
CA SER A 493 13.49 -66.74 26.53
C SER A 493 13.46 -65.31 27.11
N THR A 494 14.30 -65.02 28.12
CA THR A 494 14.41 -63.68 28.70
C THR A 494 14.93 -62.64 27.69
N MET A 495 15.94 -63.01 26.88
CA MET A 495 16.46 -62.16 25.81
C MET A 495 15.44 -61.96 24.68
N GLN A 496 14.72 -63.00 24.27
CA GLN A 496 13.65 -62.92 23.27
C GLN A 496 12.51 -62.02 23.74
N ASN A 497 12.08 -62.14 25.00
CA ASN A 497 11.08 -61.27 25.60
C ASN A 497 11.56 -59.81 25.68
N THR A 498 12.82 -59.58 26.05
CA THR A 498 13.43 -58.24 26.09
C THR A 498 13.52 -57.62 24.68
N LEU A 499 13.91 -58.41 23.67
CA LEU A 499 13.94 -57.97 22.28
C LEU A 499 12.52 -57.66 21.77
N ALA A 500 11.53 -58.47 22.13
CA ALA A 500 10.14 -58.24 21.77
C ALA A 500 9.57 -56.97 22.44
N THR A 501 9.92 -56.68 23.70
CA THR A 501 9.49 -55.44 24.37
C THR A 501 10.18 -54.21 23.78
N THR A 502 11.49 -54.25 23.50
CA THR A 502 12.18 -53.12 22.86
C THR A 502 11.70 -52.87 21.42
N HIS A 503 11.37 -53.92 20.65
CA HIS A 503 10.72 -53.74 19.36
C HIS A 503 9.33 -53.11 19.46
N ARG A 504 8.51 -53.47 20.46
CA ARG A 504 7.21 -52.82 20.69
C ARG A 504 7.37 -51.35 21.06
N THR A 505 8.23 -51.01 22.02
CA THR A 505 8.42 -49.61 22.43
C THR A 505 9.06 -48.76 21.34
N HIS A 506 9.96 -49.32 20.53
CA HIS A 506 10.48 -48.62 19.33
C HIS A 506 9.40 -48.40 18.28
N LYS A 507 8.50 -49.37 18.06
CA LYS A 507 7.37 -49.21 17.14
C LYS A 507 6.40 -48.13 17.64
N GLU A 508 6.01 -48.17 18.91
CA GLU A 508 5.17 -47.16 19.55
C GLU A 508 5.81 -45.76 19.49
N PHE A 509 7.12 -45.65 19.71
CA PHE A 509 7.86 -44.40 19.56
C PHE A 509 7.79 -43.85 18.13
N ILE A 510 7.98 -44.70 17.12
CA ILE A 510 7.87 -44.30 15.70
C ILE A 510 6.42 -43.90 15.37
N GLU A 511 5.42 -44.66 15.82
CA GLU A 511 4.01 -44.36 15.58
C GLU A 511 3.60 -43.02 16.21
N ASN A 512 4.05 -42.75 17.45
CA ASN A 512 3.84 -41.47 18.14
C ASN A 512 4.57 -40.31 17.44
N LEU A 513 5.82 -40.49 17.02
CA LEU A 513 6.56 -39.46 16.27
C LEU A 513 5.87 -39.13 14.94
N MET A 514 5.42 -40.16 14.22
CA MET A 514 4.67 -39.99 12.97
C MET A 514 3.27 -39.39 13.20
N SER A 515 2.61 -39.66 14.34
CA SER A 515 1.37 -38.96 14.71
C SER A 515 1.64 -37.48 14.95
N ASN A 516 2.58 -37.16 15.83
CA ASN A 516 2.95 -35.78 16.15
C ASN A 516 3.30 -34.96 14.90
N HIS A 517 4.02 -35.53 13.93
CA HIS A 517 4.30 -34.83 12.67
C HIS A 517 3.08 -34.64 11.77
N ARG A 518 2.10 -35.56 11.76
CA ARG A 518 0.82 -35.34 11.06
C ARG A 518 0.01 -34.23 11.74
N ASP A 519 -0.05 -34.24 13.07
CA ASP A 519 -0.77 -33.24 13.86
C ASP A 519 -0.12 -31.85 13.72
N GLU A 520 1.21 -31.79 13.68
CA GLU A 520 1.99 -30.56 13.44
C GLU A 520 1.82 -30.02 12.00
N LEU A 521 1.67 -30.89 11.00
CA LEU A 521 1.33 -30.50 9.64
C LEU A 521 -0.11 -29.98 9.56
N ALA A 522 -1.09 -30.70 10.12
CA ALA A 522 -2.47 -30.25 10.18
C ALA A 522 -2.63 -28.91 10.93
N ALA A 523 -1.84 -28.68 11.99
CA ALA A 523 -1.78 -27.41 12.71
C ALA A 523 -1.16 -26.26 11.88
N ARG A 524 -0.20 -26.55 10.99
CA ARG A 524 0.31 -25.57 10.02
C ARG A 524 -0.71 -25.26 8.94
N ASP A 525 -1.36 -26.26 8.38
CA ASP A 525 -2.32 -26.10 7.28
C ASP A 525 -3.54 -25.30 7.76
N THR A 526 -4.13 -25.68 8.91
CA THR A 526 -5.23 -24.93 9.54
C THR A 526 -4.83 -23.50 9.92
N LYS A 527 -3.59 -23.26 10.36
CA LYS A 527 -3.09 -21.90 10.58
C LYS A 527 -3.00 -21.11 9.26
N HIS A 528 -2.47 -21.70 8.20
CA HIS A 528 -2.39 -21.05 6.89
C HIS A 528 -3.78 -20.76 6.30
N GLU A 529 -4.75 -21.64 6.52
CA GLU A 529 -6.15 -21.43 6.14
C GLU A 529 -6.76 -20.24 6.91
N ASN A 530 -6.59 -20.19 8.24
CA ASN A 530 -7.02 -19.05 9.06
C ASN A 530 -6.34 -17.73 8.65
N ASP A 531 -5.02 -17.72 8.42
CA ASP A 531 -4.26 -16.54 7.97
C ASP A 531 -4.76 -16.05 6.58
N LEU A 532 -5.22 -16.96 5.71
CA LEU A 532 -5.82 -16.63 4.41
C LEU A 532 -7.25 -16.11 4.56
N GLU A 533 -8.06 -16.71 5.43
CA GLU A 533 -9.44 -16.27 5.69
C GLU A 533 -9.47 -14.88 6.36
N GLU A 534 -8.57 -14.60 7.30
CA GLU A 534 -8.41 -13.27 7.90
C GLU A 534 -8.07 -12.23 6.82
N ARG A 535 -7.09 -12.50 5.95
CA ARG A 535 -6.74 -11.61 4.82
C ARG A 535 -7.89 -11.40 3.84
N ILE A 536 -8.68 -12.44 3.56
CA ILE A 536 -9.88 -12.35 2.72
C ILE A 536 -10.92 -11.44 3.40
N ASN A 537 -11.11 -11.56 4.71
CA ASN A 537 -12.04 -10.72 5.47
C ASN A 537 -11.57 -9.27 5.60
N GLU A 538 -10.27 -9.02 5.73
CA GLU A 538 -9.67 -7.68 5.66
C GLU A 538 -9.91 -7.02 4.30
N GLU A 539 -9.63 -7.71 3.19
CA GLU A 539 -9.83 -7.19 1.84
C GLU A 539 -11.32 -7.02 1.49
N ARG A 540 -12.22 -7.92 1.92
CA ARG A 540 -13.68 -7.68 1.85
C ARG A 540 -14.08 -6.42 2.62
N SER A 541 -13.55 -6.24 3.83
CA SER A 541 -13.83 -5.07 4.66
C SER A 541 -13.26 -3.77 4.09
N ARG A 542 -12.17 -3.84 3.33
CA ARG A 542 -11.59 -2.73 2.57
C ARG A 542 -12.42 -2.40 1.33
N LEU A 543 -12.82 -3.42 0.57
CA LEU A 543 -13.67 -3.27 -0.62
C LEU A 543 -15.04 -2.68 -0.26
N ASN A 544 -15.65 -3.11 0.84
CA ASN A 544 -16.90 -2.52 1.35
C ASN A 544 -16.75 -1.04 1.72
N ARG A 545 -15.60 -0.64 2.31
CA ARG A 545 -15.30 0.77 2.61
C ARG A 545 -15.13 1.59 1.34
N MET A 546 -14.39 1.08 0.34
CA MET A 546 -14.24 1.73 -0.96
C MET A 546 -15.57 1.85 -1.71
N GLN A 547 -16.43 0.82 -1.65
CA GLN A 547 -17.77 0.86 -2.26
C GLN A 547 -18.64 1.95 -1.60
N ALA A 548 -18.65 2.03 -0.27
CA ALA A 548 -19.35 3.11 0.45
C ALA A 548 -18.79 4.51 0.15
N GLU A 549 -17.49 4.65 -0.12
CA GLU A 549 -16.88 5.89 -0.60
C GLU A 549 -17.32 6.26 -2.01
N VAL A 550 -17.36 5.29 -2.94
CA VAL A 550 -17.84 5.47 -4.31
C VAL A 550 -19.32 5.86 -4.33
N ASP A 551 -20.16 5.19 -3.53
CA ASP A 551 -21.59 5.48 -3.47
C ASP A 551 -21.86 6.86 -2.83
N ARG A 552 -21.10 7.25 -1.79
CA ARG A 552 -21.14 8.62 -1.26
C ARG A 552 -20.76 9.64 -2.34
N GLY A 553 -19.64 9.43 -3.03
CA GLY A 553 -19.18 10.31 -4.11
C GLY A 553 -20.19 10.43 -5.26
N ARG A 554 -20.93 9.34 -5.58
CA ARG A 554 -22.07 9.39 -6.50
C ARG A 554 -23.20 10.28 -5.97
N THR A 555 -23.62 10.10 -4.72
CA THR A 555 -24.68 10.94 -4.13
C THR A 555 -24.30 12.42 -4.05
N GLU A 556 -23.03 12.74 -3.76
CA GLU A 556 -22.51 14.11 -3.78
C GLU A 556 -22.49 14.68 -5.20
N ALA A 557 -22.06 13.90 -6.20
CA ALA A 557 -22.07 14.32 -7.59
C ALA A 557 -23.49 14.56 -8.14
N ASP A 558 -24.45 13.73 -7.77
CA ASP A 558 -25.85 13.91 -8.20
C ASP A 558 -26.54 15.07 -7.47
N ALA A 559 -26.21 15.33 -6.20
CA ALA A 559 -26.64 16.54 -5.50
C ALA A 559 -26.08 17.82 -6.16
N LEU A 560 -24.78 17.83 -6.51
CA LEU A 560 -24.16 18.96 -7.24
C LEU A 560 -24.77 19.15 -8.63
N ARG A 561 -25.07 18.06 -9.36
CA ARG A 561 -25.79 18.12 -10.64
C ARG A 561 -27.18 18.71 -10.48
N GLN A 562 -27.89 18.41 -9.40
CA GLN A 562 -29.21 18.98 -9.14
C GLN A 562 -29.11 20.48 -8.81
N GLN A 563 -28.22 20.88 -7.89
CA GLN A 563 -27.95 22.31 -7.60
C GLN A 563 -27.61 23.09 -8.87
N LEU A 564 -26.85 22.50 -9.80
CA LEU A 564 -26.48 23.14 -11.06
C LEU A 564 -27.65 23.24 -12.05
N ARG A 565 -28.65 22.34 -11.99
CA ARG A 565 -29.94 22.51 -12.71
C ARG A 565 -30.77 23.64 -12.09
N ASP A 566 -30.86 23.66 -10.76
CA ASP A 566 -31.66 24.63 -10.03
C ASP A 566 -31.12 26.06 -10.26
N LEU A 567 -29.81 26.27 -10.11
CA LEU A 567 -29.13 27.53 -10.43
C LEU A 567 -29.31 27.97 -11.90
N ARG A 568 -29.36 27.03 -12.86
CA ARG A 568 -29.66 27.34 -14.26
C ARG A 568 -31.10 27.79 -14.47
N ALA A 569 -32.05 27.19 -13.75
CA ALA A 569 -33.45 27.60 -13.78
C ALA A 569 -33.64 28.99 -13.13
N GLU A 570 -32.98 29.24 -12.00
CA GLU A 570 -32.94 30.56 -11.34
C GLU A 570 -32.31 31.63 -12.25
N HIS A 571 -31.18 31.33 -12.88
CA HIS A 571 -30.54 32.24 -13.84
C HIS A 571 -31.44 32.55 -15.04
N ALA A 572 -32.10 31.55 -15.62
CA ALA A 572 -33.04 31.74 -16.73
C ALA A 572 -34.27 32.57 -16.33
N ALA A 573 -34.79 32.37 -15.11
CA ALA A 573 -35.88 33.19 -14.57
C ALA A 573 -35.42 34.64 -14.35
N SER A 574 -34.23 34.85 -13.79
CA SER A 574 -33.64 36.19 -13.61
C SER A 574 -33.45 36.91 -14.94
N LEU A 575 -32.91 36.22 -15.96
CA LEU A 575 -32.76 36.74 -17.33
C LEU A 575 -34.09 37.24 -17.88
N LYS A 576 -35.14 36.42 -17.81
CA LYS A 576 -36.49 36.81 -18.24
C LYS A 576 -37.02 38.04 -17.50
N THR A 577 -36.77 38.17 -16.20
CA THR A 577 -37.15 39.39 -15.46
C THR A 577 -36.30 40.61 -15.83
N SER A 578 -35.08 40.42 -16.34
CA SER A 578 -34.25 41.50 -16.89
C SER A 578 -34.76 41.94 -18.25
N GLU A 579 -35.07 41.00 -19.15
CA GLU A 579 -35.68 41.27 -20.46
C GLU A 579 -37.03 41.99 -20.31
N GLU A 580 -37.86 41.57 -19.34
CA GLU A 580 -39.11 42.26 -18.99
C GLU A 580 -38.84 43.71 -18.53
N ARG A 581 -37.80 43.96 -17.72
CA ARG A 581 -37.42 45.32 -17.30
C ARG A 581 -36.89 46.15 -18.46
N GLU A 582 -36.03 45.62 -19.30
CA GLU A 582 -35.52 46.29 -20.51
C GLU A 582 -36.68 46.67 -21.46
N SER A 583 -37.69 45.80 -21.60
CA SER A 583 -38.91 46.13 -22.36
C SER A 583 -39.73 47.28 -21.73
N THR A 584 -39.73 47.40 -20.40
CA THR A 584 -40.37 48.55 -19.73
C THR A 584 -39.54 49.83 -19.82
N ILE A 585 -38.21 49.75 -19.79
CA ILE A 585 -37.30 50.88 -19.95
C ILE A 585 -37.44 51.46 -21.35
N THR A 586 -37.33 50.64 -22.39
CA THR A 586 -37.52 51.07 -23.79
C THR A 586 -38.89 51.71 -24.02
N SER A 587 -39.98 51.17 -23.46
CA SER A 587 -41.30 51.81 -23.51
C SER A 587 -41.40 53.15 -22.76
N LEU A 588 -40.56 53.38 -21.74
CA LEU A 588 -40.47 54.66 -21.04
C LEU A 588 -39.59 55.66 -21.81
N GLU A 589 -38.51 55.20 -22.46
CA GLU A 589 -37.66 56.00 -23.35
C GLU A 589 -38.44 56.50 -24.57
N GLU A 590 -39.26 55.66 -25.20
CA GLU A 590 -40.18 56.06 -26.29
C GLU A 590 -41.15 57.16 -25.84
N LYS A 591 -41.71 57.04 -24.64
CA LYS A 591 -42.60 58.07 -24.06
C LYS A 591 -41.87 59.37 -23.74
N LEU A 592 -40.65 59.29 -23.21
CA LEU A 592 -39.81 60.46 -22.96
C LEU A 592 -39.45 61.17 -24.26
N SER A 593 -39.12 60.43 -25.33
CA SER A 593 -38.91 61.02 -26.66
C SER A 593 -40.17 61.72 -27.16
N SER A 594 -41.33 61.05 -27.11
CA SER A 594 -42.60 61.63 -27.55
C SER A 594 -43.01 62.87 -26.74
N LEU A 595 -42.71 62.92 -25.44
CA LEU A 595 -42.97 64.10 -24.60
C LEU A 595 -41.99 65.24 -24.92
N LYS A 596 -40.75 64.92 -25.25
CA LYS A 596 -39.76 65.90 -25.68
C LYS A 596 -40.14 66.52 -27.03
N ASP A 597 -40.55 65.70 -28.00
CA ASP A 597 -41.01 66.18 -29.31
C ASP A 597 -42.24 67.10 -29.17
N GLN A 598 -43.14 66.80 -28.22
CA GLN A 598 -44.27 67.67 -27.87
C GLN A 598 -43.83 68.99 -27.22
N LEU A 599 -42.84 68.95 -26.32
CA LEU A 599 -42.29 70.16 -25.70
C LEU A 599 -41.60 71.07 -26.72
N ASP A 600 -40.78 70.50 -27.60
CA ASP A 600 -40.10 71.22 -28.69
C ASP A 600 -41.12 71.86 -29.66
N MET A 601 -42.25 71.19 -29.92
CA MET A 601 -43.39 71.75 -30.67
C MET A 601 -44.07 72.92 -29.95
N GLU A 602 -44.28 72.87 -28.63
CA GLU A 602 -44.88 73.99 -27.88
C GLU A 602 -43.91 75.17 -27.73
N LEU A 603 -42.60 74.92 -27.58
CA LEU A 603 -41.56 75.95 -27.62
C LEU A 603 -41.57 76.68 -28.97
N SER A 604 -41.61 75.95 -30.09
CA SER A 604 -41.70 76.57 -31.42
C SER A 604 -42.98 77.41 -31.63
N LYS A 605 -44.09 77.08 -30.95
CA LYS A 605 -45.30 77.91 -30.94
C LYS A 605 -45.17 79.15 -30.06
N LEU A 606 -44.42 79.07 -28.95
CA LEU A 606 -44.12 80.22 -28.11
C LEU A 606 -43.22 81.21 -28.88
N ASP A 607 -42.13 80.73 -29.49
CA ASP A 607 -41.28 81.54 -30.36
C ASP A 607 -42.10 82.23 -31.47
N GLY A 608 -43.06 81.51 -32.07
CA GLY A 608 -43.99 82.08 -33.06
C GLY A 608 -44.82 83.25 -32.50
N LYS A 609 -45.38 83.10 -31.29
CA LYS A 609 -46.15 84.15 -30.62
C LYS A 609 -45.30 85.33 -30.16
N ASP A 610 -44.08 85.09 -29.70
CA ASP A 610 -43.18 86.17 -29.28
C ASP A 610 -42.76 87.02 -30.50
N ASN A 611 -42.61 86.41 -31.68
CA ASN A 611 -42.46 87.15 -32.94
C ASN A 611 -43.73 87.96 -33.30
N GLU A 612 -44.94 87.39 -33.18
CA GLU A 612 -46.20 88.14 -33.38
C GLU A 612 -46.32 89.33 -32.40
N ILE A 613 -45.94 89.16 -31.13
CA ILE A 613 -45.92 90.22 -30.11
C ILE A 613 -44.90 91.30 -30.47
N ALA A 614 -43.71 90.92 -30.95
CA ALA A 614 -42.69 91.87 -31.40
C ALA A 614 -43.17 92.70 -32.62
N GLU A 615 -43.79 92.06 -33.63
CA GLU A 615 -44.39 92.75 -34.78
C GLU A 615 -45.51 93.70 -34.35
N HIS A 616 -46.39 93.28 -33.44
CA HIS A 616 -47.45 94.13 -32.90
C HIS A 616 -46.91 95.32 -32.10
N SER A 617 -45.84 95.13 -31.33
CA SER A 617 -45.18 96.20 -30.57
C SER A 617 -44.56 97.23 -31.50
N LEU A 618 -43.79 96.78 -32.50
CA LEU A 618 -43.16 97.65 -33.50
C LEU A 618 -44.20 98.44 -34.30
N ARG A 619 -45.35 97.84 -34.63
CA ARG A 619 -46.47 98.52 -35.28
C ARG A 619 -47.18 99.55 -34.38
N CYS A 620 -47.21 99.33 -33.06
CA CYS A 620 -47.68 100.33 -32.11
C CYS A 620 -46.72 101.53 -32.05
N ASP A 621 -45.41 101.29 -32.05
CA ASP A 621 -44.39 102.34 -32.08
C ASP A 621 -44.46 103.18 -33.38
N GLU A 622 -44.63 102.54 -34.54
CA GLU A 622 -44.87 103.24 -35.82
C GLU A 622 -46.10 104.16 -35.76
N LEU A 623 -47.21 103.68 -35.18
CA LEU A 623 -48.43 104.47 -35.01
C LEU A 623 -48.25 105.63 -34.03
N MET A 624 -47.48 105.42 -32.95
CA MET A 624 -47.14 106.45 -31.98
C MET A 624 -46.24 107.54 -32.58
N ALA A 625 -45.22 107.16 -33.36
CA ALA A 625 -44.38 108.10 -34.09
C ALA A 625 -45.20 108.92 -35.11
N LYS A 626 -46.11 108.27 -35.84
CA LYS A 626 -47.01 108.94 -36.80
C LYS A 626 -47.99 109.89 -36.11
N LYS A 627 -48.47 109.54 -34.91
CA LYS A 627 -49.29 110.45 -34.09
C LYS A 627 -48.50 111.70 -33.69
N GLN A 628 -47.27 111.54 -33.19
CA GLN A 628 -46.41 112.66 -32.82
C GLN A 628 -46.11 113.59 -34.01
N GLN A 629 -45.88 113.02 -35.20
CA GLN A 629 -45.68 113.80 -36.43
C GLN A 629 -46.94 114.64 -36.78
N LEU A 630 -48.13 114.06 -36.70
CA LEU A 630 -49.39 114.79 -36.96
C LEU A 630 -49.67 115.86 -35.89
N GLU A 631 -49.24 115.67 -34.64
CA GLU A 631 -49.34 116.68 -33.59
C GLU A 631 -48.41 117.87 -33.87
N LEU A 632 -47.18 117.63 -34.36
CA LEU A 632 -46.27 118.69 -34.82
C LEU A 632 -46.82 119.45 -36.03
N GLU A 633 -47.31 118.76 -37.06
CA GLU A 633 -47.94 119.38 -38.23
C GLU A 633 -49.15 120.26 -37.84
N LEU A 634 -49.93 119.84 -36.83
CA LEU A 634 -51.06 120.63 -36.31
C LEU A 634 -50.61 121.94 -35.63
N ASP A 635 -49.52 121.91 -34.87
CA ASP A 635 -48.97 123.10 -34.21
C ASP A 635 -48.26 124.05 -35.20
N GLU A 636 -47.64 123.53 -36.26
CA GLU A 636 -47.19 124.34 -37.40
C GLU A 636 -48.37 125.05 -38.10
N GLN A 637 -49.49 124.36 -38.33
CA GLN A 637 -50.70 124.99 -38.88
C GLN A 637 -51.33 126.04 -37.93
N ARG A 638 -51.23 125.84 -36.60
CA ARG A 638 -51.69 126.83 -35.61
C ARG A 638 -50.82 128.09 -35.61
N THR A 639 -49.50 127.94 -35.67
CA THR A 639 -48.58 129.08 -35.73
C THR A 639 -48.72 129.86 -37.04
N SER A 640 -48.90 129.18 -38.17
CA SER A 640 -49.20 129.82 -39.45
C SER A 640 -50.52 130.61 -39.44
N ASN A 641 -51.59 130.06 -38.84
CA ASN A 641 -52.85 130.79 -38.65
C ASN A 641 -52.71 132.00 -37.72
N ALA A 642 -51.85 131.94 -36.69
CA ALA A 642 -51.57 133.09 -35.85
C ALA A 642 -50.91 134.22 -36.64
N THR A 643 -49.90 133.92 -37.48
CA THR A 643 -49.27 134.94 -38.35
C THR A 643 -50.27 135.56 -39.34
N LEU A 644 -51.14 134.77 -39.97
CA LEU A 644 -52.19 135.27 -40.86
C LEU A 644 -53.25 136.11 -40.14
N SER A 645 -53.47 135.88 -38.84
CA SER A 645 -54.37 136.69 -38.00
C SER A 645 -53.78 138.06 -37.70
N ASP A 646 -52.48 138.14 -37.45
CA ASP A 646 -51.80 139.41 -37.20
C ASP A 646 -51.61 140.23 -38.50
N GLU A 647 -51.38 139.58 -39.64
CA GLU A 647 -51.44 140.23 -40.96
C GLU A 647 -52.84 140.81 -41.25
N ASN A 648 -53.91 140.09 -40.92
CA ASN A 648 -55.28 140.59 -41.05
C ASN A 648 -55.56 141.82 -40.16
N LYS A 649 -55.01 141.88 -38.94
CA LYS A 649 -55.10 143.09 -38.10
C LYS A 649 -54.37 144.28 -38.73
N SER A 650 -53.16 144.06 -39.23
CA SER A 650 -52.38 145.12 -39.92
C SER A 650 -53.12 145.67 -41.14
N LEU A 651 -53.80 144.81 -41.91
CA LEU A 651 -54.65 145.23 -43.03
C LEU A 651 -55.91 145.98 -42.59
N GLN A 652 -56.54 145.59 -41.47
CA GLN A 652 -57.66 146.35 -40.90
C GLN A 652 -57.25 147.75 -40.41
N GLU A 653 -56.08 147.89 -39.81
CA GLU A 653 -55.54 149.19 -39.39
C GLU A 653 -55.28 150.10 -40.61
N GLN A 654 -54.74 149.57 -41.71
CA GLN A 654 -54.57 150.32 -42.97
C GLN A 654 -55.91 150.77 -43.57
N ILE A 655 -56.94 149.92 -43.55
CA ILE A 655 -58.29 150.28 -44.05
C ILE A 655 -58.90 151.41 -43.21
N LEU A 656 -58.69 151.40 -41.89
CA LEU A 656 -59.15 152.47 -41.00
C LEU A 656 -58.46 153.80 -41.31
N GLN A 657 -57.15 153.75 -41.62
CA GLN A 657 -56.35 154.91 -42.02
C GLN A 657 -56.88 155.54 -43.31
N PHE A 658 -57.16 154.74 -44.34
CA PHE A 658 -57.72 155.24 -45.60
C PHE A 658 -59.13 155.83 -45.45
N HIS A 659 -59.97 155.32 -44.52
CA HIS A 659 -61.26 155.97 -44.24
C HIS A 659 -61.07 157.39 -43.68
N THR A 660 -60.15 157.57 -42.71
CA THR A 660 -59.87 158.90 -42.15
C THR A 660 -59.25 159.88 -43.15
N GLU A 661 -58.59 159.41 -44.21
CA GLU A 661 -58.08 160.25 -45.30
C GLU A 661 -59.20 160.67 -46.28
N ILE A 662 -60.17 159.78 -46.55
CA ILE A 662 -61.31 160.08 -47.43
C ILE A 662 -62.23 161.13 -46.81
N ASP A 663 -62.54 161.03 -45.52
CA ASP A 663 -63.38 162.03 -44.82
C ASP A 663 -62.74 163.44 -44.85
N GLN A 664 -61.42 163.50 -44.66
CA GLN A 664 -60.63 164.76 -44.74
C GLN A 664 -60.46 165.32 -46.15
N LEU A 665 -60.83 164.57 -47.20
CA LEU A 665 -60.84 165.04 -48.58
C LEU A 665 -62.23 165.55 -49.00
N ASN A 666 -63.32 164.97 -48.49
CA ASN A 666 -64.68 165.45 -48.77
C ASN A 666 -64.94 166.87 -48.21
N GLU A 667 -64.54 167.18 -46.97
CA GLU A 667 -64.69 168.55 -46.41
C GLU A 667 -63.92 169.62 -47.20
N LYS A 668 -62.84 169.23 -47.90
CA LYS A 668 -62.02 170.15 -48.71
C LYS A 668 -62.63 170.46 -50.07
N VAL A 669 -63.55 169.64 -50.58
CA VAL A 669 -64.21 169.86 -51.87
C VAL A 669 -65.39 170.85 -51.72
N GLU A 670 -66.23 170.69 -50.70
CA GLU A 670 -67.37 171.60 -50.48
C GLU A 670 -66.94 173.03 -50.10
N SER A 671 -65.75 173.20 -49.51
CA SER A 671 -65.18 174.52 -49.20
C SER A 671 -64.50 175.20 -50.41
N ALA A 672 -64.16 174.44 -51.46
CA ALA A 672 -63.53 174.98 -52.66
C ALA A 672 -64.51 175.73 -53.57
N ASP A 673 -65.70 175.15 -53.82
CA ASP A 673 -66.71 175.68 -54.75
C ASP A 673 -67.24 177.08 -54.35
N GLN A 674 -67.26 177.41 -53.06
CA GLN A 674 -67.68 178.74 -52.58
C GLN A 674 -66.57 179.81 -52.70
N SER A 675 -65.31 179.40 -52.92
CA SER A 675 -64.16 180.31 -52.96
C SER A 675 -63.76 180.77 -54.37
N GLU A 676 -64.17 180.04 -55.42
CA GLU A 676 -63.79 180.32 -56.80
C GLU A 676 -64.49 181.57 -57.37
N GLU A 677 -65.67 181.91 -56.86
CA GLU A 677 -66.52 182.95 -57.45
C GLU A 677 -66.23 184.38 -56.92
N GLU A 678 -65.69 184.52 -55.69
CA GLU A 678 -65.23 185.82 -55.16
C GLU A 678 -63.81 186.20 -55.64
N LEU A 679 -62.91 185.24 -55.86
CA LEU A 679 -61.50 185.53 -56.19
C LEU A 679 -61.31 186.04 -57.63
N LYS A 680 -62.26 185.79 -58.54
CA LYS A 680 -62.32 186.42 -59.89
C LYS A 680 -62.32 187.96 -59.85
N LYS A 681 -62.59 188.59 -58.69
CA LYS A 681 -62.63 190.05 -58.51
C LYS A 681 -61.41 190.65 -57.80
N ARG A 682 -60.54 189.84 -57.18
CA ARG A 682 -59.34 190.30 -56.43
C ARG A 682 -58.02 190.17 -57.20
N LEU A 683 -58.07 189.70 -58.44
CA LEU A 683 -56.90 189.41 -59.29
C LEU A 683 -56.16 190.67 -59.81
N GLU A 684 -56.76 191.86 -59.74
CA GLU A 684 -56.27 193.04 -60.48
C GLU A 684 -55.63 194.16 -59.65
N GLU A 685 -55.68 194.13 -58.31
CA GLU A 685 -55.10 195.21 -57.46
C GLU A 685 -53.83 194.82 -56.69
N THR A 686 -53.50 193.54 -56.52
CA THR A 686 -52.39 193.07 -55.65
C THR A 686 -51.11 192.64 -56.39
N LYS A 687 -50.85 193.19 -57.58
CA LYS A 687 -49.57 193.01 -58.32
C LYS A 687 -48.38 193.83 -57.77
N GLN A 688 -48.54 194.60 -56.68
CA GLN A 688 -47.61 195.71 -56.37
C GLN A 688 -46.93 195.72 -54.97
N LEU A 689 -47.09 194.71 -54.08
CA LEU A 689 -46.75 194.96 -52.64
C LEU A 689 -46.05 193.90 -51.77
N ASN A 690 -45.53 192.75 -52.25
CA ASN A 690 -44.78 191.89 -51.31
C ASN A 690 -43.56 191.12 -51.83
N VAL A 691 -42.69 191.86 -52.53
CA VAL A 691 -41.24 191.58 -52.70
C VAL A 691 -40.46 191.73 -51.36
N THR A 692 -41.16 191.65 -50.21
CA THR A 692 -40.66 192.09 -48.88
C THR A 692 -40.77 191.03 -47.78
N HIS A 693 -41.05 189.76 -48.11
CA HIS A 693 -41.08 188.66 -47.12
C HIS A 693 -40.02 187.56 -47.33
N GLU A 694 -39.22 187.63 -48.40
CA GLU A 694 -37.89 187.01 -48.43
C GLU A 694 -36.93 187.76 -47.47
N GLN A 695 -36.92 187.39 -46.18
CA GLN A 695 -35.76 187.60 -45.29
C GLN A 695 -35.85 186.99 -43.87
N ASN A 696 -37.04 186.63 -43.34
CA ASN A 696 -37.23 186.80 -41.89
C ASN A 696 -37.07 185.57 -40.94
N ILE A 697 -37.33 184.31 -41.35
CA ILE A 697 -37.43 183.18 -40.39
C ILE A 697 -36.41 182.05 -40.61
N GLN A 698 -35.14 182.48 -40.69
CA GLN A 698 -33.97 181.72 -40.18
C GLN A 698 -34.00 181.59 -38.63
N LYS A 699 -35.11 181.97 -37.96
CA LYS A 699 -35.23 182.13 -36.50
C LYS A 699 -35.84 180.94 -35.74
N LEU A 700 -36.40 179.94 -36.43
CA LEU A 700 -36.96 178.74 -35.79
C LEU A 700 -35.95 177.60 -35.54
N LYS A 701 -34.66 177.87 -35.70
CA LYS A 701 -33.56 176.94 -35.37
C LYS A 701 -33.23 176.86 -33.87
N ASN A 702 -34.07 177.44 -32.99
CA ASN A 702 -33.76 177.70 -31.57
C ASN A 702 -34.74 177.12 -30.53
N SER A 703 -35.72 176.32 -30.95
CA SER A 703 -36.65 175.59 -30.07
C SER A 703 -36.84 174.20 -30.68
N VAL A 704 -36.31 173.08 -30.19
CA VAL A 704 -36.33 172.49 -28.84
C VAL A 704 -35.33 171.31 -28.90
N ARG A 705 -34.21 171.14 -28.18
CA ARG A 705 -33.52 171.84 -27.06
C ARG A 705 -34.29 172.08 -25.75
N MET A 706 -35.51 171.56 -25.65
CA MET A 706 -36.36 171.65 -24.45
C MET A 706 -37.07 170.30 -24.15
N LEU A 707 -36.51 169.18 -24.63
CA LEU A 707 -36.89 167.81 -24.23
C LEU A 707 -35.69 166.86 -24.06
N GLN A 708 -34.46 167.40 -23.96
CA GLN A 708 -33.54 166.90 -22.94
C GLN A 708 -34.12 167.35 -21.58
N GLU A 709 -33.89 166.58 -20.52
CA GLU A 709 -34.43 166.77 -19.16
C GLU A 709 -35.88 166.28 -18.91
N LYS A 710 -36.05 164.95 -18.94
CA LYS A 710 -36.58 164.16 -17.80
C LYS A 710 -36.05 162.71 -17.92
N LEU A 711 -35.05 162.23 -17.16
CA LEU A 711 -34.95 162.12 -15.68
C LEU A 711 -35.97 161.07 -15.17
N GLU A 712 -35.66 159.92 -14.54
CA GLU A 712 -34.39 159.28 -14.09
C GLU A 712 -34.68 157.79 -13.69
N SER A 713 -33.66 157.08 -13.16
CA SER A 713 -33.77 156.02 -12.10
C SER A 713 -33.91 154.50 -12.44
N ASN A 714 -32.75 153.82 -12.42
CA ASN A 714 -32.43 152.61 -11.61
C ASN A 714 -33.05 151.21 -11.91
N LEU A 715 -32.55 150.06 -11.38
CA LEU A 715 -31.19 149.56 -11.06
C LEU A 715 -31.29 148.10 -10.52
N THR A 716 -30.60 147.12 -11.16
CA THR A 716 -30.11 145.79 -10.65
C THR A 716 -30.94 144.87 -9.70
N LYS A 717 -31.01 143.56 -10.01
CA LYS A 717 -30.37 142.41 -9.27
C LYS A 717 -31.11 141.07 -9.49
N GLU A 718 -30.37 140.02 -9.90
CA GLU A 718 -30.47 138.64 -9.37
C GLU A 718 -29.33 137.78 -9.95
N LYS A 719 -28.52 137.13 -9.10
CA LYS A 719 -27.29 136.38 -9.46
C LYS A 719 -26.81 135.48 -8.31
N THR A 720 -27.72 134.76 -7.65
CA THR A 720 -27.41 133.93 -6.46
C THR A 720 -27.82 132.46 -6.58
N ASP A 721 -28.79 132.12 -7.42
CA ASP A 721 -29.45 130.82 -7.33
C ASP A 721 -28.81 129.78 -8.27
N GLU A 722 -28.34 130.20 -9.45
CA GLU A 722 -27.61 129.36 -10.43
C GLU A 722 -26.36 128.68 -9.81
N CYS A 723 -25.69 129.32 -8.85
CA CYS A 723 -24.50 128.77 -8.20
C CYS A 723 -24.82 127.68 -7.16
N ALA A 724 -26.02 127.66 -6.58
CA ALA A 724 -26.44 126.64 -5.62
C ALA A 724 -26.87 125.34 -6.33
N GLU A 725 -27.50 125.47 -7.50
CA GLU A 725 -27.98 124.34 -8.30
C GLU A 725 -26.82 123.58 -8.96
N MET A 726 -25.82 124.31 -9.49
CA MET A 726 -24.55 123.73 -9.97
C MET A 726 -23.78 122.98 -8.86
N LEU A 727 -23.84 123.45 -7.62
CA LEU A 727 -23.20 122.77 -6.47
C LEU A 727 -23.88 121.45 -6.14
N LYS A 728 -25.22 121.38 -6.20
CA LYS A 728 -25.97 120.12 -6.04
C LYS A 728 -25.61 119.10 -7.12
N GLN A 729 -25.57 119.50 -8.39
CA GLN A 729 -25.24 118.59 -9.49
C GLN A 729 -23.83 117.99 -9.35
N VAL A 730 -22.86 118.77 -8.85
CA VAL A 730 -21.49 118.29 -8.57
C VAL A 730 -21.43 117.32 -7.38
N GLU A 731 -22.35 117.41 -6.41
CA GLU A 731 -22.46 116.40 -5.35
C GLU A 731 -23.17 115.12 -5.83
N GLU A 732 -24.18 115.23 -6.70
CA GLU A 732 -24.86 114.09 -7.32
C GLU A 732 -23.87 113.18 -8.05
N VAL A 733 -23.10 113.77 -8.98
CA VAL A 733 -22.08 113.07 -9.78
C VAL A 733 -20.97 112.46 -8.92
N LYS A 734 -20.68 113.02 -7.74
CA LYS A 734 -19.74 112.39 -6.79
C LYS A 734 -20.29 111.12 -6.17
N ARG A 735 -21.58 111.08 -5.80
CA ARG A 735 -22.22 109.88 -5.25
C ARG A 735 -22.32 108.78 -6.30
N GLU A 736 -22.68 109.14 -7.53
CA GLU A 736 -22.69 108.20 -8.67
C GLU A 736 -21.31 107.61 -8.94
N ARG A 737 -20.25 108.44 -8.97
CA ARG A 737 -18.87 107.99 -9.11
C ARG A 737 -18.50 106.99 -8.00
N ASP A 738 -18.80 107.32 -6.74
CA ASP A 738 -18.40 106.49 -5.60
C ASP A 738 -19.13 105.14 -5.60
N ALA A 739 -20.42 105.11 -5.96
CA ALA A 739 -21.17 103.86 -6.15
C ALA A 739 -20.56 102.98 -7.26
N LEU A 740 -20.26 103.56 -8.44
CA LEU A 740 -19.59 102.84 -9.52
C LEU A 740 -18.19 102.34 -9.14
N GLN A 741 -17.52 103.01 -8.21
CA GLN A 741 -16.20 102.62 -7.72
C GLN A 741 -16.26 101.41 -6.78
N ASP A 742 -17.33 101.31 -5.97
CA ASP A 742 -17.64 100.14 -5.14
C ASP A 742 -18.10 98.95 -6.00
N ASP A 743 -18.91 99.16 -7.05
CA ASP A 743 -19.28 98.12 -8.01
C ASP A 743 -18.05 97.51 -8.71
N ILE A 744 -17.11 98.36 -9.15
CA ILE A 744 -15.82 97.92 -9.72
C ILE A 744 -14.99 97.12 -8.70
N ALA A 745 -15.06 97.46 -7.41
CA ALA A 745 -14.39 96.70 -6.36
C ALA A 745 -15.05 95.34 -6.13
N SER A 746 -16.38 95.27 -6.16
CA SER A 746 -17.16 94.02 -6.06
C SER A 746 -16.82 93.07 -7.21
N LEU A 747 -16.94 93.54 -8.46
CA LEU A 747 -16.64 92.75 -9.67
C LEU A 747 -15.18 92.24 -9.69
N ARG A 748 -14.22 93.01 -9.17
CA ARG A 748 -12.82 92.57 -9.03
C ARG A 748 -12.66 91.42 -8.03
N ASN A 749 -13.41 91.44 -6.93
CA ASN A 749 -13.42 90.33 -5.98
C ASN A 749 -14.09 89.08 -6.57
N GLU A 750 -15.21 89.23 -7.28
CA GLU A 750 -15.85 88.10 -7.98
C GLU A 750 -14.90 87.46 -9.01
N ILE A 751 -14.25 88.26 -9.86
CA ILE A 751 -13.24 87.78 -10.82
C ILE A 751 -12.10 87.04 -10.08
N ALA A 752 -11.64 87.54 -8.93
CA ALA A 752 -10.61 86.85 -8.14
C ALA A 752 -11.10 85.49 -7.61
N THR A 753 -12.35 85.40 -7.12
CA THR A 753 -12.93 84.13 -6.65
C THR A 753 -13.17 83.13 -7.79
N LEU A 754 -13.62 83.60 -8.96
CA LEU A 754 -13.82 82.76 -10.14
C LEU A 754 -12.49 82.21 -10.66
N ASN A 755 -11.44 83.04 -10.74
CA ASN A 755 -10.09 82.58 -11.08
C ASN A 755 -9.56 81.55 -10.07
N GLY A 756 -9.81 81.74 -8.77
CA GLY A 756 -9.48 80.74 -7.74
C GLY A 756 -10.19 79.39 -7.97
N ARG A 757 -11.48 79.42 -8.32
CA ARG A 757 -12.27 78.21 -8.65
C ARG A 757 -11.80 77.53 -9.93
N ILE A 758 -11.39 78.29 -10.95
CA ILE A 758 -10.84 77.76 -12.20
C ILE A 758 -9.53 77.01 -11.92
N VAL A 759 -8.57 77.63 -11.22
CA VAL A 759 -7.28 76.99 -10.85
C VAL A 759 -7.49 75.71 -10.03
N GLN A 760 -8.48 75.71 -9.13
CA GLN A 760 -8.84 74.50 -8.38
C GLN A 760 -9.42 73.40 -9.29
N ALA A 761 -10.33 73.75 -10.20
CA ALA A 761 -10.92 72.80 -11.14
C ALA A 761 -9.90 72.23 -12.14
N GLU A 762 -8.92 73.04 -12.58
CA GLU A 762 -7.79 72.60 -13.39
C GLU A 762 -6.91 71.60 -12.63
N GLY A 763 -6.56 71.90 -11.36
CA GLY A 763 -5.83 70.97 -10.49
C GLY A 763 -6.57 69.65 -10.22
N ASP A 764 -7.90 69.69 -10.14
CA ASP A 764 -8.73 68.50 -9.97
C ASP A 764 -8.87 67.68 -11.26
N ALA A 765 -8.81 68.33 -12.43
CA ALA A 765 -8.77 67.67 -13.73
C ALA A 765 -7.40 67.00 -13.97
N GLU A 766 -6.31 67.66 -13.57
CA GLU A 766 -4.96 67.12 -13.70
C GLU A 766 -4.75 65.87 -12.82
N ARG A 767 -5.26 65.90 -11.57
CA ARG A 767 -5.23 64.73 -10.70
C ARG A 767 -6.01 63.55 -11.28
N ARG A 768 -7.21 63.78 -11.83
CA ARG A 768 -7.99 62.72 -12.49
C ARG A 768 -7.28 62.14 -13.71
N ARG A 769 -6.62 62.97 -14.53
CA ARG A 769 -5.78 62.49 -15.65
C ARG A 769 -4.64 61.58 -15.16
N ALA A 770 -3.91 61.99 -14.13
CA ALA A 770 -2.84 61.18 -13.56
C ALA A 770 -3.33 59.84 -12.97
N GLU A 771 -4.49 59.84 -12.29
CA GLU A 771 -5.12 58.61 -11.80
C GLU A 771 -5.58 57.67 -12.94
N ASP A 772 -6.08 58.22 -14.04
CA ASP A 772 -6.51 57.42 -15.20
C ASP A 772 -5.30 56.86 -15.98
N ASP A 773 -4.20 57.61 -16.10
CA ASP A 773 -2.93 57.10 -16.64
C ASP A 773 -2.34 55.96 -15.77
N GLU A 774 -2.43 56.06 -14.44
CA GLU A 774 -2.01 54.98 -13.53
C GLU A 774 -2.89 53.73 -13.70
N LYS A 775 -4.22 53.89 -13.79
CA LYS A 775 -5.15 52.78 -14.08
C LYS A 775 -4.85 52.12 -15.42
N LEU A 776 -4.54 52.90 -16.46
CA LEU A 776 -4.15 52.38 -17.78
C LEU A 776 -2.84 51.57 -17.70
N SER A 777 -1.84 52.03 -16.96
CA SER A 777 -0.59 51.28 -16.75
C SER A 777 -0.85 49.95 -16.03
N ILE A 778 -1.67 49.95 -14.99
CA ILE A 778 -2.03 48.73 -14.24
C ILE A 778 -2.81 47.75 -15.11
N MET A 779 -3.71 48.23 -15.99
CA MET A 779 -4.42 47.37 -16.93
C MET A 779 -3.49 46.72 -17.97
N GLU A 780 -2.48 47.44 -18.47
CA GLU A 780 -1.49 46.88 -19.39
C GLU A 780 -0.60 45.84 -18.70
N ASP A 781 -0.18 46.07 -17.45
CA ASP A 781 0.54 45.06 -16.64
C ASP A 781 -0.30 43.78 -16.44
N PHE A 782 -1.60 43.92 -16.16
CA PHE A 782 -2.51 42.77 -16.09
C PHE A 782 -2.65 42.06 -17.44
N ARG A 783 -2.72 42.81 -18.56
CA ARG A 783 -2.80 42.26 -19.92
C ARG A 783 -1.56 41.43 -20.25
N VAL A 784 -0.36 41.96 -20.00
CA VAL A 784 0.92 41.28 -20.22
C VAL A 784 1.05 40.03 -19.33
N ASN A 785 0.61 40.10 -18.08
CA ASN A 785 0.62 38.94 -17.18
C ASN A 785 -0.39 37.86 -17.63
N PHE A 786 -1.55 38.25 -18.15
CA PHE A 786 -2.53 37.33 -18.73
C PHE A 786 -2.00 36.63 -19.99
N ASP A 787 -1.34 37.37 -20.89
CA ASP A 787 -0.67 36.82 -22.08
C ASP A 787 0.42 35.80 -21.67
N ARG A 788 1.24 36.14 -20.65
CA ARG A 788 2.26 35.22 -20.10
C ARG A 788 1.64 33.95 -19.55
N LEU A 789 0.63 34.06 -18.69
CA LEU A 789 -0.06 32.91 -18.08
C LEU A 789 -0.77 32.03 -19.13
N THR A 790 -1.33 32.65 -20.17
CA THR A 790 -1.94 31.93 -21.30
C THR A 790 -0.90 31.13 -22.08
N ASN A 791 0.29 31.70 -22.31
CA ASN A 791 1.39 31.00 -22.98
C ASN A 791 2.00 29.89 -22.10
N GLU A 792 2.11 30.08 -20.79
CA GLU A 792 2.50 29.03 -19.84
C GLU A 792 1.47 27.90 -19.77
N GLY A 793 0.17 28.21 -19.92
CA GLY A 793 -0.90 27.22 -20.09
C GLY A 793 -0.68 26.36 -21.33
N ARG A 794 -0.57 27.00 -22.50
CA ARG A 794 -0.30 26.31 -23.78
C ARG A 794 0.96 25.44 -23.74
N GLN A 795 2.03 25.90 -23.09
CA GLN A 795 3.26 25.12 -22.94
C GLN A 795 3.05 23.86 -22.09
N LYS A 796 2.25 23.95 -21.01
CA LYS A 796 1.89 22.80 -20.18
C LYS A 796 0.96 21.83 -20.91
N ASP A 797 0.05 22.32 -21.75
CA ASP A 797 -0.81 21.47 -22.58
C ASP A 797 0.02 20.62 -23.56
N VAL A 798 1.02 21.21 -24.23
CA VAL A 798 1.97 20.47 -25.09
C VAL A 798 2.73 19.42 -24.29
N GLN A 799 3.25 19.74 -23.10
CA GLN A 799 3.92 18.77 -22.22
C GLN A 799 2.98 17.63 -21.77
N ILE A 800 1.71 17.93 -21.52
CA ILE A 800 0.68 16.94 -21.18
C ILE A 800 0.45 15.99 -22.36
N ASP A 801 0.41 16.49 -23.59
CA ASP A 801 0.22 15.65 -24.78
C ASP A 801 1.45 14.80 -25.11
N ASP A 802 2.68 15.33 -24.96
CA ASP A 802 3.92 14.54 -25.04
C ASP A 802 3.94 13.40 -24.01
N LEU A 803 3.48 13.66 -22.78
CA LEU A 803 3.38 12.65 -21.72
C LEU A 803 2.28 11.62 -21.99
N LYS A 804 1.14 12.01 -22.58
CA LYS A 804 0.09 11.06 -23.01
C LYS A 804 0.62 10.09 -24.07
N GLU A 805 1.37 10.58 -25.06
CA GLU A 805 1.90 9.71 -26.12
C GLU A 805 3.01 8.77 -25.58
N GLN A 806 3.84 9.24 -24.63
CA GLN A 806 4.77 8.36 -23.89
C GLN A 806 4.04 7.25 -23.11
N VAL A 807 2.95 7.58 -22.40
CA VAL A 807 2.12 6.59 -21.70
C VAL A 807 1.53 5.57 -22.66
N LYS A 808 1.03 6.01 -23.83
CA LYS A 808 0.47 5.16 -24.88
C LYS A 808 1.51 4.23 -25.50
N MET A 809 2.74 4.73 -25.73
CA MET A 809 3.87 3.91 -26.18
C MET A 809 4.23 2.82 -25.16
N LEU A 810 4.32 3.17 -23.87
CA LEU A 810 4.60 2.22 -22.78
C LEU A 810 3.47 1.19 -22.62
N GLN A 811 2.20 1.58 -22.77
CA GLN A 811 1.07 0.64 -22.78
C GLN A 811 1.16 -0.39 -23.92
N SER A 812 1.56 0.04 -25.13
CA SER A 812 1.81 -0.86 -26.26
C SER A 812 3.00 -1.80 -26.00
N GLU A 813 4.06 -1.33 -25.33
CA GLU A 813 5.21 -2.19 -24.98
C GLU A 813 4.84 -3.21 -23.90
N ILE A 814 4.01 -2.84 -22.92
CA ILE A 814 3.48 -3.77 -21.91
C ILE A 814 2.62 -4.85 -22.58
N GLN A 815 1.68 -4.47 -23.46
CA GLN A 815 0.84 -5.44 -24.18
C GLN A 815 1.68 -6.45 -24.97
N LYS A 816 2.73 -6.01 -25.69
CA LYS A 816 3.63 -6.91 -26.41
C LYS A 816 4.41 -7.86 -25.49
N LYS A 817 4.79 -7.42 -24.28
CA LYS A 817 5.42 -8.29 -23.28
C LYS A 817 4.43 -9.29 -22.68
N ASP A 818 3.18 -8.88 -22.44
CA ASP A 818 2.12 -9.78 -21.98
C ASP A 818 1.81 -10.86 -23.02
N GLU A 819 1.75 -10.50 -24.31
CA GLU A 819 1.63 -11.44 -25.43
C GLU A 819 2.80 -12.43 -25.48
N LEU A 820 4.04 -11.94 -25.44
CA LEU A 820 5.24 -12.81 -25.41
C LEU A 820 5.24 -13.77 -24.22
N THR A 821 4.96 -13.30 -22.99
CA THR A 821 4.91 -14.20 -21.82
C THR A 821 3.74 -15.16 -21.84
N LYS A 822 2.68 -14.87 -22.62
CA LYS A 822 1.57 -15.81 -22.87
C LYS A 822 1.99 -16.90 -23.85
N GLU A 823 2.66 -16.53 -24.95
CA GLU A 823 3.23 -17.51 -25.90
C GLU A 823 4.33 -18.38 -25.28
N GLU A 824 5.16 -17.83 -24.40
CA GLU A 824 6.16 -18.61 -23.65
C GLU A 824 5.47 -19.60 -22.71
N ARG A 825 4.45 -19.16 -21.96
CA ARG A 825 3.65 -20.06 -21.10
C ARG A 825 3.00 -21.19 -21.90
N SER A 826 2.36 -20.89 -23.04
CA SER A 826 1.78 -21.92 -23.91
C SER A 826 2.82 -22.91 -24.42
N ARG A 827 4.02 -22.46 -24.82
CA ARG A 827 5.13 -23.35 -25.23
C ARG A 827 5.65 -24.23 -24.09
N TYR A 828 5.68 -23.73 -22.85
CA TYR A 828 6.03 -24.55 -21.69
C TYR A 828 4.94 -25.59 -21.37
N GLU A 829 3.66 -25.22 -21.49
CA GLU A 829 2.51 -26.11 -21.27
C GLU A 829 2.47 -27.24 -22.32
N GLU A 830 2.63 -26.92 -23.61
CA GLU A 830 2.77 -27.91 -24.70
C GLU A 830 3.97 -28.86 -24.46
N SER A 831 5.11 -28.33 -24.01
CA SER A 831 6.29 -29.14 -23.68
C SER A 831 6.08 -30.06 -22.49
N LEU A 832 5.26 -29.65 -21.51
CA LEU A 832 4.93 -30.43 -20.33
C LEU A 832 3.96 -31.56 -20.69
N ILE A 833 2.88 -31.26 -21.43
CA ILE A 833 1.93 -32.26 -21.95
C ILE A 833 2.65 -33.33 -22.79
N LEU A 834 3.61 -32.94 -23.64
CA LEU A 834 4.38 -33.89 -24.44
C LEU A 834 5.24 -34.83 -23.57
N LYS A 835 5.81 -34.33 -22.47
CA LYS A 835 6.60 -35.13 -21.53
C LYS A 835 5.73 -36.05 -20.68
N GLU A 836 4.57 -35.59 -20.23
CA GLU A 836 3.59 -36.41 -19.51
C GLU A 836 3.17 -37.58 -20.39
N LYS A 837 2.81 -37.33 -21.66
CA LYS A 837 2.48 -38.38 -22.62
C LYS A 837 3.62 -39.36 -22.85
N GLN A 838 4.87 -38.89 -22.97
CA GLN A 838 6.04 -39.77 -23.09
C GLN A 838 6.23 -40.66 -21.85
N LEU A 839 6.03 -40.11 -20.65
CA LEU A 839 6.09 -40.88 -19.41
C LEU A 839 4.95 -41.91 -19.33
N GLU A 840 3.73 -41.57 -19.74
CA GLU A 840 2.62 -42.51 -19.82
C GLU A 840 2.91 -43.66 -20.81
N GLU A 841 3.43 -43.35 -22.00
CA GLU A 841 3.83 -44.35 -23.01
C GLU A 841 4.94 -45.28 -22.45
N ASP A 842 5.96 -44.73 -21.78
CA ASP A 842 7.02 -45.48 -21.09
C ASP A 842 6.48 -46.39 -19.97
N TRP A 843 5.55 -45.90 -19.15
CA TRP A 843 4.92 -46.67 -18.07
C TRP A 843 4.05 -47.80 -18.62
N VAL A 844 3.29 -47.55 -19.69
CA VAL A 844 2.48 -48.57 -20.37
C VAL A 844 3.36 -49.64 -21.02
N SER A 845 4.52 -49.26 -21.60
CA SER A 845 5.48 -50.24 -22.14
C SER A 845 6.04 -51.13 -21.02
N LYS A 846 6.54 -50.53 -19.93
CA LYS A 846 7.05 -51.28 -18.77
C LYS A 846 6.00 -52.20 -18.14
N LEU A 847 4.76 -51.71 -18.01
CA LEU A 847 3.66 -52.53 -17.48
C LEU A 847 3.38 -53.73 -18.38
N ARG A 848 3.43 -53.57 -19.71
CA ARG A 848 3.31 -54.68 -20.67
C ARG A 848 4.48 -55.67 -20.54
N GLU A 849 5.72 -55.19 -20.47
CA GLU A 849 6.91 -56.02 -20.29
C GLU A 849 6.83 -56.87 -19.01
N THR A 850 6.44 -56.27 -17.88
CA THR A 850 6.24 -57.00 -16.61
C THR A 850 5.07 -57.98 -16.66
N GLN A 851 4.00 -57.68 -17.38
CA GLN A 851 2.88 -58.61 -17.58
C GLN A 851 3.28 -59.81 -18.48
N ASP A 852 4.09 -59.56 -19.50
CA ASP A 852 4.65 -60.62 -20.36
C ASP A 852 5.66 -61.48 -19.58
N GLU A 853 6.40 -60.91 -18.63
CA GLU A 853 7.28 -61.67 -17.71
C GLU A 853 6.49 -62.49 -16.69
N LEU A 854 5.44 -61.93 -16.11
CA LEU A 854 4.54 -62.63 -15.19
C LEU A 854 3.91 -63.85 -15.87
N THR A 855 3.32 -63.67 -17.06
CA THR A 855 2.70 -64.78 -17.81
C THR A 855 3.71 -65.85 -18.25
N ARG A 856 4.95 -65.47 -18.58
CA ARG A 856 6.06 -66.41 -18.80
C ARG A 856 6.41 -67.19 -17.52
N SER A 857 6.46 -66.54 -16.37
CA SER A 857 6.72 -67.16 -15.07
C SER A 857 5.60 -68.11 -14.66
N GLU A 858 4.33 -67.70 -14.76
CA GLU A 858 3.15 -68.54 -14.49
C GLU A 858 3.13 -69.80 -15.35
N LYS A 859 3.54 -69.70 -16.63
CA LYS A 859 3.66 -70.87 -17.50
C LYS A 859 4.74 -71.84 -17.00
N LEU A 860 5.92 -71.33 -16.64
CA LEU A 860 6.99 -72.16 -16.07
C LEU A 860 6.55 -72.82 -14.76
N VAL A 861 5.84 -72.10 -13.88
CA VAL A 861 5.28 -72.67 -12.64
C VAL A 861 4.34 -73.83 -12.95
N LYS A 862 3.41 -73.68 -13.91
CA LYS A 862 2.51 -74.76 -14.35
C LYS A 862 3.26 -75.95 -14.95
N ASP A 863 4.30 -75.71 -15.75
CA ASP A 863 5.16 -76.77 -16.30
C ASP A 863 5.90 -77.54 -15.16
N TRP A 864 6.32 -76.84 -14.10
CA TRP A 864 6.91 -77.45 -12.89
C TRP A 864 5.87 -78.21 -12.04
N GLU A 865 4.68 -77.66 -11.84
CA GLU A 865 3.56 -78.33 -11.14
C GLU A 865 3.22 -79.66 -11.84
N VAL A 866 3.04 -79.65 -13.16
CA VAL A 866 2.81 -80.87 -13.97
C VAL A 866 3.95 -81.87 -13.83
N ARG A 867 5.20 -81.41 -13.76
CA ARG A 867 6.37 -82.29 -13.58
C ARG A 867 6.44 -82.88 -12.17
N VAL A 868 6.08 -82.11 -11.14
CA VAL A 868 5.98 -82.60 -9.76
C VAL A 868 4.87 -83.65 -9.67
N ASP A 869 3.70 -83.39 -10.24
CA ASP A 869 2.59 -84.36 -10.34
C ASP A 869 3.00 -85.68 -11.01
N GLN A 870 3.78 -85.60 -12.09
CA GLN A 870 4.33 -86.78 -12.77
C GLN A 870 5.30 -87.56 -11.86
N LEU A 871 6.19 -86.87 -11.16
CA LEU A 871 7.13 -87.49 -10.21
C LEU A 871 6.41 -88.13 -9.02
N THR A 872 5.37 -87.47 -8.48
CA THR A 872 4.52 -88.01 -7.42
C THR A 872 3.83 -89.29 -7.87
N LYS A 873 3.19 -89.29 -9.05
CA LYS A 873 2.54 -90.49 -9.63
C LYS A 873 3.54 -91.63 -9.91
N MET A 874 4.78 -91.31 -10.28
CA MET A 874 5.84 -92.31 -10.42
C MET A 874 6.30 -92.85 -9.06
N HIS A 875 6.40 -92.00 -8.03
CA HIS A 875 6.71 -92.43 -6.67
C HIS A 875 5.60 -93.31 -6.07
N GLU A 876 4.34 -92.96 -6.28
CA GLU A 876 3.18 -93.77 -5.85
C GLU A 876 3.25 -95.18 -6.46
N LYS A 877 3.45 -95.29 -7.78
CA LYS A 877 3.64 -96.58 -8.46
C LYS A 877 4.81 -97.40 -7.91
N LEU A 878 5.98 -96.77 -7.71
CA LEU A 878 7.14 -97.44 -7.09
C LEU A 878 6.85 -97.84 -5.62
N GLY A 879 5.99 -97.11 -4.93
CA GLY A 879 5.47 -97.45 -3.61
C GLY A 879 4.58 -98.70 -3.64
N ASP A 880 3.64 -98.77 -4.59
CA ASP A 880 2.75 -99.91 -4.80
C ASP A 880 3.51 -101.17 -5.25
N GLU A 881 4.46 -101.02 -6.18
CA GLU A 881 5.37 -102.09 -6.61
C GLU A 881 6.20 -102.62 -5.43
N LYS A 882 6.78 -101.72 -4.62
CA LYS A 882 7.50 -102.10 -3.39
C LYS A 882 6.58 -102.82 -2.39
N GLN A 883 5.32 -102.41 -2.26
CA GLN A 883 4.34 -103.11 -1.42
C GLN A 883 3.99 -104.49 -1.98
N SER A 884 3.86 -104.65 -3.31
CA SER A 884 3.64 -105.95 -3.94
C SER A 884 4.81 -106.89 -3.72
N LEU A 885 6.03 -106.44 -4.00
CA LEU A 885 7.25 -107.22 -3.78
C LEU A 885 7.45 -107.59 -2.30
N ASN A 886 7.05 -106.72 -1.36
CA ASN A 886 7.05 -107.05 0.07
C ASN A 886 6.00 -108.12 0.43
N ARG A 887 4.82 -108.11 -0.20
CA ARG A 887 3.79 -109.16 -0.03
C ARG A 887 4.29 -110.49 -0.60
N GLU A 888 4.80 -110.49 -1.84
CA GLU A 888 5.39 -111.66 -2.49
C GLU A 888 6.56 -112.24 -1.68
N LEU A 889 7.43 -111.39 -1.13
CA LEU A 889 8.54 -111.81 -0.26
C LEU A 889 8.06 -112.36 1.10
N ALA A 890 6.91 -111.90 1.61
CA ALA A 890 6.28 -112.47 2.80
C ALA A 890 5.69 -113.85 2.49
N GLU A 891 4.94 -114.00 1.39
CA GLU A 891 4.41 -115.30 0.93
C GLU A 891 5.53 -116.32 0.65
N LEU A 892 6.64 -115.88 0.05
CA LEU A 892 7.81 -116.75 -0.18
C LEU A 892 8.50 -117.17 1.12
N LYS A 893 8.54 -116.30 2.13
CA LYS A 893 9.03 -116.65 3.48
C LYS A 893 8.10 -117.66 4.16
N GLU A 894 6.79 -117.47 4.04
CA GLU A 894 5.79 -118.39 4.59
C GLU A 894 5.91 -119.77 3.94
N ARG A 895 5.94 -119.87 2.60
CA ARG A 895 6.17 -121.14 1.88
C ARG A 895 7.53 -121.78 2.21
N LEU A 896 8.58 -120.98 2.41
CA LEU A 896 9.88 -121.50 2.85
C LEU A 896 9.81 -122.07 4.28
N GLN A 897 9.05 -121.42 5.16
CA GLN A 897 8.81 -121.90 6.52
C GLN A 897 7.94 -123.17 6.52
N GLU A 898 6.86 -123.22 5.73
CA GLU A 898 6.02 -124.41 5.54
C GLU A 898 6.83 -125.60 5.01
N THR A 899 7.64 -125.41 3.96
CA THR A 899 8.49 -126.48 3.41
C THR A 899 9.62 -126.88 4.37
N SER A 900 10.18 -125.93 5.13
CA SER A 900 11.14 -126.24 6.20
C SER A 900 10.49 -127.05 7.34
N VAL A 901 9.26 -126.73 7.73
CA VAL A 901 8.50 -127.50 8.73
C VAL A 901 8.14 -128.88 8.18
N LYS A 902 7.72 -128.98 6.91
CA LYS A 902 7.41 -130.25 6.26
C LYS A 902 8.63 -131.17 6.18
N HIS A 903 9.78 -130.67 5.74
CA HIS A 903 11.02 -131.45 5.76
C HIS A 903 11.45 -131.80 7.19
N LYS A 904 11.20 -130.94 8.18
CA LYS A 904 11.49 -131.26 9.59
C LYS A 904 10.61 -132.42 10.08
N VAL A 905 9.31 -132.41 9.76
CA VAL A 905 8.39 -133.52 10.05
C VAL A 905 8.83 -134.78 9.31
N GLU A 906 9.14 -134.73 8.02
CA GLU A 906 9.65 -135.89 7.26
C GLU A 906 10.96 -136.46 7.87
N VAL A 907 11.83 -135.61 8.42
CA VAL A 907 13.04 -136.05 9.15
C VAL A 907 12.68 -136.62 10.53
N GLU A 908 11.71 -136.07 11.24
CA GLU A 908 11.22 -136.59 12.53
C GLU A 908 10.54 -137.96 12.33
N ASP A 909 9.68 -138.12 11.32
CA ASP A 909 9.06 -139.38 10.90
C ASP A 909 10.13 -140.43 10.53
N LEU A 910 11.16 -140.04 9.77
CA LEU A 910 12.27 -140.94 9.42
C LEU A 910 13.11 -141.36 10.63
N VAL A 911 13.27 -140.47 11.62
CA VAL A 911 13.95 -140.80 12.89
C VAL A 911 13.08 -141.73 13.74
N GLU A 912 11.78 -141.49 13.81
CA GLU A 912 10.82 -142.33 14.54
C GLU A 912 10.75 -143.74 13.93
N GLN A 913 10.66 -143.84 12.60
CA GLN A 913 10.78 -145.09 11.85
C GLN A 913 12.10 -145.80 12.17
N ASN A 914 13.24 -145.10 12.13
CA ASN A 914 14.55 -145.70 12.43
C ASN A 914 14.67 -146.18 13.88
N THR A 915 14.00 -145.52 14.84
CA THR A 915 13.92 -145.99 16.22
C THR A 915 13.00 -147.21 16.37
N MET A 916 11.85 -147.27 15.69
CA MET A 916 11.01 -148.47 15.67
C MET A 916 11.76 -149.65 15.03
N ASP A 917 12.36 -149.46 13.84
CA ASP A 917 13.18 -150.48 13.16
C ASP A 917 14.29 -150.99 14.11
N ARG A 918 14.90 -150.09 14.90
CA ARG A 918 15.93 -150.43 15.88
C ARG A 918 15.37 -151.17 17.10
N GLU A 919 14.21 -150.78 17.61
CA GLU A 919 13.53 -151.45 18.73
C GLU A 919 13.10 -152.86 18.33
N GLU A 920 12.57 -153.05 17.12
CA GLU A 920 12.35 -154.38 16.53
C GLU A 920 13.66 -155.18 16.47
N TRP A 921 14.76 -154.57 15.99
CA TRP A 921 16.09 -155.21 15.92
C TRP A 921 16.75 -155.47 17.29
N GLU A 922 16.32 -154.80 18.35
CA GLU A 922 16.69 -155.09 19.75
C GLU A 922 15.79 -156.17 20.35
N HIS A 923 14.49 -156.18 20.01
CA HIS A 923 13.55 -157.22 20.42
C HIS A 923 13.88 -158.58 19.77
N GLU A 924 14.19 -158.62 18.48
CA GLU A 924 14.67 -159.83 17.79
C GLU A 924 15.95 -160.36 18.44
N ARG A 925 16.91 -159.48 18.78
CA ARG A 925 18.13 -159.87 19.51
C ARG A 925 17.84 -160.43 20.90
N GLN A 926 16.89 -159.84 21.64
CA GLN A 926 16.50 -160.36 22.95
C GLN A 926 15.80 -161.71 22.85
N GLN A 927 15.00 -161.94 21.80
CA GLN A 927 14.39 -163.23 21.51
C GLN A 927 15.44 -164.32 21.22
N VAL A 928 16.43 -164.01 20.37
CA VAL A 928 17.56 -164.91 20.07
C VAL A 928 18.44 -165.17 21.31
N SER A 929 18.48 -164.24 22.27
CA SER A 929 19.19 -164.41 23.56
C SER A 929 18.45 -165.28 24.58
N PHE A 930 17.22 -165.73 24.31
CA PHE A 930 16.45 -166.62 25.19
C PHE A 930 16.37 -168.08 24.69
N GLU A 931 16.92 -168.37 23.50
CA GLU A 931 17.01 -169.72 22.90
C GLU A 931 18.45 -170.25 22.82
N CYS A 932 19.38 -169.70 23.62
CA CYS A 932 20.71 -170.23 23.93
C CYS A 932 20.99 -170.19 25.44
#